data_AF-A0A498MF69-F1
#
_entry.id   AF-A0A498MF69-F1
#
_cell.length_a   1.000
_cell.length_b   1.000
_cell.length_c   1.000
_cell.angle_alpha   90.00
_cell.angle_beta   90.00
_cell.angle_gamma   90.00
#
_symmetry.space_group_name_H-M   'P 1'
#
loop_
_entity.id
_entity.type
_entity.pdbx_description
1 polymer ?
#
loop_
_entity_poly.entity_id
_entity_poly.type
_entity_poly.pdbx_seq_one_letter_code
_entity_poly.pdbx_strand_id
1 'polypeptide(L)'
;MGRKVTLATCCLNQWALDFEGNLTRILKMTSPRFRSTVFSKTGIEIAKQKGAKYRLGPELEIWPVMHHNVRYNCRVIFLNKKILLIRPKMLLANYGNNREFRWFSPWSRPRHVEEYFLPRMIQDVTGQTTVPFGDGVLSTKDTCIGSEICAELWNPRSPHVDMGLDGIEIFTNSSASYHELRKADYRVNLVKSATTKSGGIYLFANQKGCDGDRLYYDGCAMIAINGDVVARGAQFSLEDVEVVTATLDLEDVRSYRGERCHPHMEYEHKPFQRIKTDFSLSDCDDRCLPTHQPEEWIFHSPEEEISLGPACWLWDYLRRSGQAGFLLPLSGGVDSSSTACIVYSMCVQICQAVKDGNSQVLEDVQRVVSDSSYRPEDPRELCGRLFTTCYMASENSSEDTRNRAKDLASQIGSNHLNINIDMAVKGMLGIFSMVMGKWPQFRANGGSARENLALQNVQARIRMILAYLFAQLCLWAQGKPGGLLVLGSANVDESLTGYFTKYDCSSADINPIGGVSKMDLKCFLQYCVKRFQLTALVSILDAPPTAELEPLTDGKVVQTDEADMGMTYSELSVIGRLRKISKCGPYSMFCKLIHSWRETFSPSQAYLIGWDEFRMNKWLIGYIVVIAASVIDWMLSISMVCSESLRVRRLIRPFFLLQNSSLMKKTLKCIKRTLPEIASVILLLALHLCLFTMIGMLIFAKSDDPKKNGEWETYFKNLPKALSSLLVLLTTANNPDGTYLLMNLMTAIIYNQFRGYLLMSVQTSIIRRRLGIRAAFEVLCCPGRGHTSTQSEGHVERVAVNMFLQVMNRVHMKSYCRQAIIKAAQQFPDGFINGEAFQSLFNELDKDFMKEILNCIFILYYLIEMLLKIVAFGWKGYLSYRNNIFDGFLTVLLLAIQIAIFITYRIPYKEVDPITQRWMTLWEMVRLVNMLIVFRFLRIIPEIKLMAVVASTLVDLVKNLRAFAGILLVVYYVFAVLGIWLFQGAITAPSNMSLITNSTIENKTAGPFSMDCGTFEQLEYWPNNFDDFASSLILLYNIMVVNNWHVFTDAYTRYTTEWSLVYFVAWWLTSSVMWVNLFVALILENFTYKWDRSNALSVQDVERIAYQSTVQLIFSDGSTGSERGQLISCDPWQTLPNTCLPGAALSPGRSLFWPGRG
;
A
#
# COMPACT_ATOMS: atom_id res chain seq x y z
N MET A 1 -42.96 -45.31 11.54
CA MET A 1 -43.18 -44.41 10.39
C MET A 1 -41.81 -44.18 9.80
N GLY A 2 -41.64 -44.18 8.47
CA GLY A 2 -40.42 -43.62 7.92
C GLY A 2 -40.47 -42.09 8.05
N ARG A 3 -39.33 -41.44 7.85
CA ARG A 3 -39.27 -40.01 7.53
C ARG A 3 -38.25 -39.79 6.40
N LYS A 4 -38.39 -40.59 5.34
CA LYS A 4 -37.54 -40.54 4.15
C LYS A 4 -37.96 -39.39 3.25
N VAL A 5 -36.98 -38.59 2.86
CA VAL A 5 -37.16 -37.40 2.02
C VAL A 5 -36.35 -37.55 0.73
N THR A 6 -36.96 -37.23 -0.41
CA THR A 6 -36.27 -37.17 -1.71
C THR A 6 -36.00 -35.71 -2.05
N LEU A 7 -34.71 -35.38 -2.21
CA LEU A 7 -34.18 -34.03 -2.34
C LEU A 7 -33.40 -33.89 -3.64
N ALA A 8 -33.48 -32.72 -4.28
CA ALA A 8 -32.79 -32.41 -5.53
C ALA A 8 -31.85 -31.21 -5.40
N THR A 9 -30.71 -31.29 -6.10
CA THR A 9 -29.80 -30.17 -6.37
C THR A 9 -29.45 -30.16 -7.86
N CYS A 10 -28.91 -29.07 -8.40
CA CYS A 10 -28.61 -28.98 -9.83
C CYS A 10 -27.40 -28.12 -10.18
N CYS A 11 -26.83 -28.39 -11.35
CA CYS A 11 -25.99 -27.45 -12.08
C CYS A 11 -26.79 -26.83 -13.24
N LEU A 12 -26.67 -25.52 -13.47
CA LEU A 12 -27.29 -24.83 -14.60
C LEU A 12 -26.27 -23.97 -15.35
N ASN A 13 -26.33 -23.99 -16.68
CA ASN A 13 -25.47 -23.18 -17.55
C ASN A 13 -26.10 -21.83 -17.88
N GLN A 14 -26.26 -21.00 -16.85
CA GLN A 14 -26.84 -19.67 -16.97
C GLN A 14 -25.92 -18.72 -17.75
N TRP A 15 -26.54 -17.79 -18.49
CA TRP A 15 -25.85 -16.74 -19.24
C TRP A 15 -26.26 -15.36 -18.71
N ALA A 16 -25.31 -14.46 -18.47
CA ALA A 16 -25.58 -13.14 -17.90
C ALA A 16 -26.61 -12.35 -18.74
N LEU A 17 -27.70 -11.92 -18.10
CA LEU A 17 -28.83 -11.18 -18.68
C LEU A 17 -29.70 -11.93 -19.72
N ASP A 18 -29.41 -13.19 -20.02
CA ASP A 18 -30.27 -14.09 -20.81
C ASP A 18 -31.49 -14.54 -20.00
N PHE A 19 -32.43 -13.62 -19.74
CA PHE A 19 -33.57 -13.92 -18.88
C PHE A 19 -34.45 -15.06 -19.42
N GLU A 20 -34.63 -15.18 -20.74
CA GLU A 20 -35.47 -16.20 -21.36
C GLU A 20 -34.80 -17.58 -21.35
N GLY A 21 -33.52 -17.69 -21.72
CA GLY A 21 -32.77 -18.93 -21.66
C GLY A 21 -32.56 -19.40 -20.21
N ASN A 22 -32.29 -18.48 -19.28
CA ASN A 22 -32.17 -18.83 -17.86
C ASN A 22 -33.51 -19.28 -17.26
N LEU A 23 -34.62 -18.60 -17.60
CA LEU A 23 -35.97 -19.03 -17.23
C LEU A 23 -36.28 -20.43 -17.79
N THR A 24 -35.87 -20.68 -19.03
CA THR A 24 -36.00 -21.98 -19.71
C THR A 24 -35.20 -23.07 -18.98
N ARG A 25 -33.94 -22.82 -18.61
CA ARG A 25 -33.09 -23.76 -17.84
C ARG A 25 -33.70 -24.11 -16.47
N ILE A 26 -34.34 -23.14 -15.81
CA ILE A 26 -35.00 -23.32 -14.51
C ILE A 26 -36.34 -24.08 -14.66
N LEU A 27 -37.25 -23.59 -15.50
CA LEU A 27 -38.65 -24.04 -15.58
C LEU A 27 -38.90 -25.18 -16.57
N LYS A 28 -38.31 -25.09 -17.77
CA LYS A 28 -39.06 -25.10 -19.05
C LYS A 28 -40.33 -25.95 -19.05
N MET A 29 -41.46 -25.28 -19.25
CA MET A 29 -42.73 -25.84 -19.69
C MET A 29 -42.97 -25.37 -21.13
N THR A 30 -43.67 -26.14 -21.96
CA THR A 30 -43.76 -25.87 -23.41
C THR A 30 -44.60 -24.63 -23.76
N SER A 31 -44.00 -23.67 -24.46
CA SER A 31 -44.72 -22.53 -25.05
C SER A 31 -45.54 -22.97 -26.27
N PRO A 32 -46.84 -22.61 -26.40
CA PRO A 32 -47.71 -23.17 -27.46
C PRO A 32 -47.38 -22.78 -28.91
N ARG A 33 -46.43 -21.86 -29.18
CA ARG A 33 -46.23 -21.27 -30.52
C ARG A 33 -45.31 -22.03 -31.48
N PHE A 34 -44.54 -23.01 -31.01
CA PHE A 34 -43.68 -23.84 -31.88
C PHE A 34 -44.02 -25.33 -31.77
N ARG A 35 -44.93 -25.79 -32.62
CA ARG A 35 -45.25 -27.22 -32.81
C ARG A 35 -44.33 -27.84 -33.86
N SER A 36 -43.09 -28.16 -33.48
CA SER A 36 -42.20 -29.00 -34.29
C SER A 36 -41.19 -29.77 -33.43
N THR A 37 -41.58 -30.97 -33.04
CA THR A 37 -40.72 -32.15 -32.77
C THR A 37 -39.77 -32.14 -31.54
N VAL A 38 -39.73 -33.28 -30.85
CA VAL A 38 -38.81 -33.69 -29.76
C VAL A 38 -38.97 -32.95 -28.40
N PHE A 39 -39.09 -33.73 -27.33
CA PHE A 39 -39.13 -33.25 -25.94
C PHE A 39 -37.76 -33.37 -25.28
N SER A 40 -37.28 -32.31 -24.61
CA SER A 40 -36.11 -32.35 -23.74
C SER A 40 -36.47 -31.80 -22.35
N LYS A 41 -35.93 -32.43 -21.30
CA LYS A 41 -36.36 -32.29 -19.90
C LYS A 41 -35.62 -31.15 -19.17
N THR A 42 -36.18 -30.69 -18.05
CA THR A 42 -35.93 -29.30 -17.57
C THR A 42 -35.68 -29.23 -16.05
N GLY A 43 -35.11 -28.12 -15.54
CA GLY A 43 -34.52 -28.07 -14.19
C GLY A 43 -35.46 -28.44 -13.04
N ILE A 44 -36.70 -27.95 -13.06
CA ILE A 44 -37.73 -28.28 -12.05
C ILE A 44 -38.52 -29.55 -12.44
N GLU A 45 -38.74 -29.82 -13.73
CA GLU A 45 -39.49 -31.01 -14.14
C GLU A 45 -38.70 -32.30 -13.93
N ILE A 46 -37.38 -32.32 -14.16
CA ILE A 46 -36.52 -33.48 -13.87
C ILE A 46 -36.53 -33.78 -12.37
N ALA A 47 -36.44 -32.75 -11.51
CA ALA A 47 -36.49 -32.94 -10.06
C ALA A 47 -37.81 -33.61 -9.63
N LYS A 48 -38.96 -33.15 -10.18
CA LYS A 48 -40.27 -33.76 -9.94
C LYS A 48 -40.40 -35.17 -10.53
N GLN A 49 -39.90 -35.42 -11.74
CA GLN A 49 -39.89 -36.75 -12.37
C GLN A 49 -39.01 -37.75 -11.60
N LYS A 50 -37.95 -37.29 -10.94
CA LYS A 50 -37.11 -38.06 -10.00
C LYS A 50 -37.70 -38.10 -8.57
N GLY A 51 -38.95 -37.68 -8.37
CA GLY A 51 -39.67 -37.78 -7.10
C GLY A 51 -39.24 -36.79 -6.01
N ALA A 52 -38.42 -35.78 -6.30
CA ALA A 52 -37.93 -34.84 -5.30
C ALA A 52 -38.97 -33.78 -4.93
N LYS A 53 -39.23 -33.60 -3.63
CA LYS A 53 -40.16 -32.59 -3.11
C LYS A 53 -39.53 -31.21 -2.88
N TYR A 54 -38.21 -31.17 -2.70
CA TYR A 54 -37.44 -29.93 -2.57
C TYR A 54 -36.32 -29.90 -3.62
N ARG A 55 -36.10 -28.74 -4.24
CA ARG A 55 -35.05 -28.51 -5.24
C ARG A 55 -34.23 -27.27 -4.88
N LEU A 56 -32.91 -27.42 -4.86
CA LEU A 56 -31.94 -26.33 -4.81
C LEU A 56 -31.35 -26.08 -6.21
N GLY A 57 -31.01 -24.82 -6.52
CA GLY A 57 -30.31 -24.45 -7.75
C GLY A 57 -29.53 -23.14 -7.64
N PRO A 58 -28.57 -22.89 -8.56
CA PRO A 58 -27.69 -21.72 -8.53
C PRO A 58 -28.41 -20.40 -8.88
N GLU A 59 -29.56 -20.45 -9.55
CA GLU A 59 -30.38 -19.26 -9.84
C GLU A 59 -30.74 -18.47 -8.58
N LEU A 60 -30.76 -19.15 -7.43
CA LEU A 60 -31.07 -18.63 -6.10
C LEU A 60 -29.91 -17.87 -5.43
N GLU A 61 -28.78 -17.65 -6.12
CA GLU A 61 -27.78 -16.64 -5.76
C GLU A 61 -27.82 -15.41 -6.70
N ILE A 62 -28.54 -15.48 -7.82
CA ILE A 62 -28.46 -14.48 -8.91
C ILE A 62 -29.65 -13.48 -8.86
N TRP A 63 -30.48 -13.49 -7.81
CA TRP A 63 -31.62 -12.57 -7.66
C TRP A 63 -31.24 -11.31 -6.84
N PRO A 64 -31.05 -10.14 -7.49
CA PRO A 64 -30.90 -8.87 -6.80
C PRO A 64 -32.24 -8.37 -6.27
N VAL A 65 -32.43 -8.34 -4.95
CA VAL A 65 -33.62 -7.72 -4.33
C VAL A 65 -33.23 -6.39 -3.69
N MET A 66 -34.03 -5.35 -3.93
CA MET A 66 -33.85 -4.05 -3.29
C MET A 66 -34.86 -3.90 -2.15
N HIS A 67 -34.37 -3.89 -0.90
CA HIS A 67 -35.15 -3.69 0.31
C HIS A 67 -34.68 -2.42 1.03
N HIS A 68 -35.60 -1.55 1.46
CA HIS A 68 -35.29 -0.23 2.03
C HIS A 68 -34.23 0.58 1.23
N ASN A 69 -34.35 0.60 -0.11
CA ASN A 69 -33.38 1.18 -1.07
C ASN A 69 -31.96 0.57 -1.09
N VAL A 70 -31.70 -0.48 -0.31
CA VAL A 70 -30.42 -1.22 -0.31
C VAL A 70 -30.56 -2.47 -1.18
N ARG A 71 -29.58 -2.73 -2.06
CA ARG A 71 -29.55 -3.94 -2.90
C ARG A 71 -28.84 -5.09 -2.19
N TYR A 72 -29.51 -6.23 -2.10
CA TYR A 72 -29.00 -7.48 -1.55
C TYR A 72 -28.94 -8.56 -2.63
N ASN A 73 -27.96 -9.46 -2.51
CA ASN A 73 -28.00 -10.76 -3.17
C ASN A 73 -28.95 -11.64 -2.34
N CYS A 74 -29.95 -12.27 -2.95
CA CYS A 74 -31.01 -12.97 -2.22
C CYS A 74 -31.38 -14.33 -2.83
N ARG A 75 -31.61 -15.31 -1.94
CA ARG A 75 -32.42 -16.49 -2.23
C ARG A 75 -33.90 -16.19 -1.99
N VAL A 76 -34.75 -16.48 -2.97
CA VAL A 76 -36.22 -16.46 -2.80
C VAL A 76 -36.73 -17.89 -2.76
N ILE A 77 -37.39 -18.28 -1.66
CA ILE A 77 -37.96 -19.62 -1.49
C ILE A 77 -39.48 -19.53 -1.61
N PHE A 78 -40.07 -20.37 -2.46
CA PHE A 78 -41.49 -20.35 -2.78
C PHE A 78 -42.07 -21.77 -2.91
N LEU A 79 -43.37 -21.91 -2.63
CA LEU A 79 -44.14 -23.15 -2.68
C LEU A 79 -45.58 -22.82 -3.08
N ASN A 80 -46.18 -23.61 -4.00
CA ASN A 80 -47.60 -23.52 -4.35
C ASN A 80 -48.11 -22.09 -4.64
N LYS A 81 -47.38 -21.34 -5.49
CA LYS A 81 -47.60 -19.91 -5.82
C LYS A 81 -47.48 -18.92 -4.64
N LYS A 82 -46.96 -19.31 -3.48
CA LYS A 82 -46.66 -18.41 -2.35
C LYS A 82 -45.14 -18.31 -2.14
N ILE A 83 -44.63 -17.10 -1.90
CA ILE A 83 -43.26 -16.87 -1.44
C ILE A 83 -43.25 -17.03 0.08
N LEU A 84 -42.33 -17.85 0.60
CA LEU A 84 -42.22 -18.20 2.01
C LEU A 84 -41.19 -17.33 2.75
N LEU A 85 -40.05 -17.08 2.11
CA LEU A 85 -38.92 -16.35 2.68
C LEU A 85 -38.04 -15.79 1.55
N ILE A 86 -37.54 -14.56 1.75
CA ILE A 86 -36.42 -14.01 1.01
C ILE A 86 -35.21 -13.93 1.97
N ARG A 87 -34.19 -14.78 1.76
CA ARG A 87 -32.94 -14.79 2.56
C ARG A 87 -31.87 -13.99 1.82
N PRO A 88 -31.54 -12.75 2.24
CA PRO A 88 -30.38 -12.04 1.74
C PRO A 88 -29.06 -12.68 2.21
N LYS A 89 -28.01 -12.55 1.40
CA LYS A 89 -26.64 -12.99 1.71
C LYS A 89 -26.02 -12.09 2.79
N MET A 90 -25.46 -12.72 3.83
CA MET A 90 -24.88 -12.06 5.00
C MET A 90 -23.37 -11.84 4.85
N LEU A 91 -22.69 -12.69 4.08
CA LEU A 91 -21.23 -12.63 3.88
C LEU A 91 -20.92 -12.56 2.38
N LEU A 92 -20.46 -11.39 1.92
CA LEU A 92 -20.20 -11.13 0.50
C LEU A 92 -18.74 -11.42 0.12
N ALA A 93 -18.52 -12.04 -1.05
CA ALA A 93 -17.18 -12.37 -1.54
C ALA A 93 -16.49 -11.19 -2.22
N ASN A 94 -15.27 -10.83 -1.76
CA ASN A 94 -14.50 -9.68 -2.23
C ASN A 94 -13.01 -9.98 -2.51
N TYR A 95 -12.67 -11.25 -2.73
CA TYR A 95 -11.31 -11.75 -2.95
C TYR A 95 -11.24 -12.52 -4.28
N GLY A 96 -10.03 -12.84 -4.75
CA GLY A 96 -9.84 -13.52 -6.04
C GLY A 96 -10.43 -12.68 -7.17
N ASN A 97 -11.38 -13.25 -7.91
CA ASN A 97 -12.15 -12.56 -8.95
C ASN A 97 -13.42 -11.87 -8.41
N ASN A 98 -13.95 -12.29 -7.26
CA ASN A 98 -15.25 -11.86 -6.73
C ASN A 98 -15.21 -10.44 -6.15
N ARG A 99 -16.22 -9.61 -6.44
CA ARG A 99 -16.29 -8.18 -6.04
C ARG A 99 -17.69 -7.76 -5.58
N GLU A 100 -18.40 -8.63 -4.88
CA GLU A 100 -19.84 -8.49 -4.59
C GLU A 100 -20.23 -7.16 -3.92
N PHE A 101 -19.39 -6.62 -3.03
CA PHE A 101 -19.56 -5.30 -2.40
C PHE A 101 -19.64 -4.11 -3.38
N ARG A 102 -19.29 -4.29 -4.68
CA ARG A 102 -19.50 -3.28 -5.73
C ARG A 102 -20.97 -3.07 -6.06
N TRP A 103 -21.81 -4.09 -5.85
CA TRP A 103 -23.21 -4.11 -6.29
C TRP A 103 -24.21 -4.38 -5.16
N PHE A 104 -23.76 -5.06 -4.11
CA PHE A 104 -24.60 -5.57 -3.01
C PHE A 104 -24.11 -5.10 -1.64
N SER A 105 -25.02 -5.02 -0.68
CA SER A 105 -24.69 -4.92 0.75
C SER A 105 -24.95 -6.26 1.46
N PRO A 106 -24.16 -6.62 2.48
CA PRO A 106 -24.45 -7.78 3.33
C PRO A 106 -25.67 -7.51 4.21
N TRP A 107 -26.45 -8.55 4.51
CA TRP A 107 -27.47 -8.48 5.55
C TRP A 107 -26.83 -8.46 6.95
N SER A 108 -27.03 -7.36 7.68
CA SER A 108 -26.34 -7.07 8.94
C SER A 108 -27.15 -7.42 10.21
N ARG A 109 -28.35 -7.99 10.08
CA ARG A 109 -29.27 -8.29 11.18
C ARG A 109 -29.45 -9.81 11.36
N PRO A 110 -28.48 -10.53 11.95
CA PRO A 110 -28.55 -11.98 12.14
C PRO A 110 -29.78 -12.38 12.96
N ARG A 111 -30.39 -13.53 12.64
CA ARG A 111 -31.56 -14.10 13.31
C ARG A 111 -32.72 -13.09 13.48
N HIS A 112 -32.99 -12.35 12.41
CA HIS A 112 -34.06 -11.36 12.31
C HIS A 112 -34.56 -11.26 10.87
N VAL A 113 -35.89 -11.15 10.71
CA VAL A 113 -36.55 -10.83 9.45
C VAL A 113 -37.41 -9.58 9.61
N GLU A 114 -37.56 -8.86 8.50
CA GLU A 114 -38.46 -7.72 8.32
C GLU A 114 -39.58 -8.11 7.34
N GLU A 115 -40.61 -7.28 7.21
CA GLU A 115 -41.58 -7.41 6.12
C GLU A 115 -41.05 -6.74 4.85
N TYR A 116 -41.01 -7.50 3.76
CA TYR A 116 -40.74 -6.98 2.42
C TYR A 116 -42.03 -6.87 1.62
N PHE A 117 -42.35 -5.68 1.14
CA PHE A 117 -43.48 -5.44 0.26
C PHE A 117 -43.19 -5.96 -1.15
N LEU A 118 -43.99 -6.92 -1.61
CA LEU A 118 -43.83 -7.50 -2.94
C LEU A 118 -44.17 -6.49 -4.05
N PRO A 119 -43.47 -6.50 -5.21
CA PRO A 119 -43.88 -5.74 -6.38
C PRO A 119 -45.29 -6.16 -6.84
N ARG A 120 -46.11 -5.21 -7.34
CA ARG A 120 -47.53 -5.47 -7.72
C ARG A 120 -47.71 -6.73 -8.58
N MET A 121 -46.91 -6.88 -9.64
CA MET A 121 -46.91 -8.06 -10.52
C MET A 121 -46.71 -9.41 -9.79
N ILE A 122 -46.11 -9.41 -8.61
CA ILE A 122 -45.97 -10.60 -7.75
C ILE A 122 -47.14 -10.69 -6.77
N GLN A 123 -47.67 -9.58 -6.27
CA GLN A 123 -48.92 -9.57 -5.47
C GLN A 123 -50.08 -10.18 -6.28
N ASP A 124 -50.23 -9.78 -7.54
CA ASP A 124 -51.28 -10.24 -8.47
C ASP A 124 -51.21 -11.76 -8.73
N VAL A 125 -50.01 -12.35 -8.70
CA VAL A 125 -49.76 -13.78 -8.95
C VAL A 125 -49.81 -14.64 -7.68
N THR A 126 -49.41 -14.09 -6.53
CA THR A 126 -49.25 -14.83 -5.26
C THR A 126 -50.39 -14.61 -4.26
N GLY A 127 -51.17 -13.53 -4.41
CA GLY A 127 -52.11 -13.06 -3.39
C GLY A 127 -51.41 -12.79 -2.04
N GLN A 128 -50.23 -12.16 -2.08
CA GLN A 128 -49.46 -11.71 -0.90
C GLN A 128 -49.07 -10.25 -1.09
N THR A 129 -49.25 -9.44 -0.05
CA THR A 129 -48.79 -8.04 0.01
C THR A 129 -47.35 -7.95 0.53
N THR A 130 -47.06 -8.67 1.62
CA THR A 130 -45.74 -8.75 2.27
C THR A 130 -45.24 -10.20 2.36
N VAL A 131 -43.91 -10.35 2.51
CA VAL A 131 -43.22 -11.61 2.81
C VAL A 131 -42.10 -11.40 3.82
N PRO A 132 -41.68 -12.43 4.58
CA PRO A 132 -40.48 -12.37 5.41
C PRO A 132 -39.21 -12.13 4.57
N PHE A 133 -38.39 -11.15 4.98
CA PHE A 133 -37.09 -10.84 4.39
C PHE A 133 -36.02 -10.76 5.46
N GLY A 134 -34.98 -11.60 5.39
CA GLY A 134 -33.88 -11.60 6.35
C GLY A 134 -33.40 -12.99 6.72
N ASP A 135 -32.82 -13.12 7.92
CA ASP A 135 -32.18 -14.34 8.40
C ASP A 135 -33.15 -15.18 9.25
N GLY A 136 -33.86 -16.09 8.57
CA GLY A 136 -34.82 -17.04 9.14
C GLY A 136 -34.74 -18.40 8.47
N VAL A 137 -35.48 -19.38 9.00
CA VAL A 137 -35.44 -20.79 8.57
C VAL A 137 -36.85 -21.33 8.29
N LEU A 138 -36.98 -22.29 7.39
CA LEU A 138 -38.28 -22.89 7.07
C LEU A 138 -38.54 -24.10 7.97
N SER A 139 -39.66 -24.10 8.70
CA SER A 139 -40.08 -25.24 9.53
C SER A 139 -41.29 -25.90 8.87
N THR A 140 -41.15 -27.16 8.46
CA THR A 140 -42.23 -27.97 7.87
C THR A 140 -42.88 -28.85 8.94
N LYS A 141 -43.78 -29.76 8.55
CA LYS A 141 -44.39 -30.74 9.47
C LYS A 141 -43.41 -31.80 9.98
N ASP A 142 -42.33 -32.04 9.25
CA ASP A 142 -41.46 -33.21 9.36
C ASP A 142 -39.96 -32.87 9.54
N THR A 143 -39.52 -31.67 9.14
CA THR A 143 -38.12 -31.23 9.22
C THR A 143 -37.97 -29.70 9.30
N CYS A 144 -36.73 -29.20 9.36
CA CYS A 144 -36.40 -27.77 9.32
C CYS A 144 -35.21 -27.51 8.38
N ILE A 145 -35.36 -26.52 7.49
CA ILE A 145 -34.46 -26.21 6.37
C ILE A 145 -33.81 -24.84 6.58
N GLY A 146 -32.48 -24.82 6.60
CA GLY A 146 -31.63 -23.63 6.65
C GLY A 146 -31.08 -23.25 5.28
N SER A 147 -30.71 -21.98 5.12
CA SER A 147 -30.16 -21.43 3.88
C SER A 147 -28.82 -20.73 4.12
N GLU A 148 -27.78 -21.27 3.52
CA GLU A 148 -26.42 -20.72 3.45
C GLU A 148 -26.17 -20.29 1.99
N ILE A 149 -25.39 -19.24 1.72
CA ILE A 149 -25.16 -18.78 0.33
C ILE A 149 -23.67 -18.67 0.03
N CYS A 150 -23.18 -19.57 -0.83
CA CYS A 150 -21.81 -19.59 -1.38
C CYS A 150 -20.73 -19.40 -0.30
N ALA A 151 -20.09 -18.23 -0.27
CA ALA A 151 -19.01 -17.86 0.64
C ALA A 151 -19.38 -17.85 2.14
N GLU A 152 -20.66 -18.00 2.48
CA GLU A 152 -21.09 -18.25 3.87
C GLU A 152 -20.55 -19.60 4.41
N LEU A 153 -20.32 -20.62 3.56
CA LEU A 153 -19.84 -21.96 3.95
C LEU A 153 -18.44 -21.96 4.58
N TRP A 154 -17.48 -21.28 3.95
CA TRP A 154 -16.06 -21.31 4.36
C TRP A 154 -15.63 -20.12 5.22
N ASN A 155 -16.58 -19.44 5.84
CA ASN A 155 -16.31 -18.45 6.88
C ASN A 155 -15.96 -19.15 8.22
N PRO A 156 -15.06 -18.63 9.08
CA PRO A 156 -14.76 -19.26 10.37
C PRO A 156 -15.95 -19.43 11.33
N ARG A 157 -17.03 -18.65 11.14
CA ARG A 157 -18.35 -18.87 11.74
C ARG A 157 -19.40 -18.94 10.62
N SER A 158 -19.54 -20.10 10.01
CA SER A 158 -20.54 -20.38 8.96
C SER A 158 -21.96 -20.46 9.54
N PRO A 159 -23.00 -19.99 8.83
CA PRO A 159 -24.39 -20.14 9.27
C PRO A 159 -24.82 -21.56 9.63
N HIS A 160 -24.34 -22.60 8.94
CA HIS A 160 -24.70 -23.99 9.25
C HIS A 160 -24.32 -24.43 10.68
N VAL A 161 -23.30 -23.82 11.30
CA VAL A 161 -22.91 -24.12 12.70
C VAL A 161 -23.98 -23.63 13.67
N ASP A 162 -24.37 -22.36 13.55
CA ASP A 162 -25.43 -21.77 14.36
C ASP A 162 -26.80 -22.43 14.08
N MET A 163 -27.08 -22.80 12.82
CA MET A 163 -28.31 -23.50 12.43
C MET A 163 -28.37 -24.95 12.94
N GLY A 164 -27.26 -25.69 12.90
CA GLY A 164 -27.19 -27.06 13.43
C GLY A 164 -27.46 -27.11 14.94
N LEU A 165 -27.00 -26.10 15.68
CA LEU A 165 -27.24 -25.93 17.13
C LEU A 165 -28.70 -25.52 17.45
N ASP A 166 -29.36 -24.75 16.56
CA ASP A 166 -30.81 -24.51 16.63
C ASP A 166 -31.63 -25.75 16.17
N GLY A 167 -30.98 -26.82 15.69
CA GLY A 167 -31.64 -28.07 15.30
C GLY A 167 -32.21 -28.08 13.87
N ILE A 168 -31.67 -27.25 12.97
CA ILE A 168 -31.93 -27.38 11.52
C ILE A 168 -31.33 -28.69 11.02
N GLU A 169 -32.04 -29.44 10.19
CA GLU A 169 -31.64 -30.79 9.74
C GLU A 169 -31.15 -30.81 8.30
N ILE A 170 -31.63 -29.88 7.46
CA ILE A 170 -31.26 -29.74 6.05
C ILE A 170 -30.63 -28.36 5.84
N PHE A 171 -29.38 -28.32 5.42
CA PHE A 171 -28.66 -27.12 4.98
C PHE A 171 -28.68 -27.05 3.45
N THR A 172 -28.79 -25.84 2.90
CA THR A 172 -28.90 -25.63 1.45
C THR A 172 -28.01 -24.48 1.00
N ASN A 173 -27.12 -24.73 0.02
CA ASN A 173 -26.16 -23.76 -0.51
C ASN A 173 -26.19 -23.67 -2.05
N SER A 174 -26.72 -22.55 -2.56
CA SER A 174 -26.58 -22.12 -3.94
C SER A 174 -25.29 -21.32 -4.11
N SER A 175 -24.50 -21.67 -5.11
CA SER A 175 -23.19 -21.07 -5.39
C SER A 175 -23.02 -20.65 -6.85
N ALA A 176 -22.19 -19.62 -7.03
CA ALA A 176 -21.48 -19.25 -8.25
C ALA A 176 -19.96 -19.35 -7.98
N SER A 177 -19.48 -20.57 -7.77
CA SER A 177 -18.05 -20.87 -7.58
C SER A 177 -17.41 -21.22 -8.92
N TYR A 178 -16.53 -20.33 -9.40
CA TYR A 178 -15.74 -20.52 -10.62
C TYR A 178 -14.64 -21.60 -10.46
N HIS A 179 -14.19 -22.20 -11.57
CA HIS A 179 -13.09 -23.16 -11.65
C HIS A 179 -11.75 -22.53 -11.27
N GLU A 180 -10.99 -23.21 -10.42
CA GLU A 180 -9.58 -22.90 -10.18
C GLU A 180 -8.86 -24.25 -10.11
N LEU A 181 -7.74 -24.40 -10.80
CA LEU A 181 -7.08 -25.70 -11.00
C LEU A 181 -6.79 -26.38 -9.66
N ARG A 182 -7.30 -27.61 -9.45
CA ARG A 182 -7.23 -28.41 -8.21
C ARG A 182 -8.11 -27.93 -7.03
N LYS A 183 -9.06 -27.00 -7.23
CA LYS A 183 -9.94 -26.44 -6.17
C LYS A 183 -11.09 -27.35 -5.73
N ALA A 184 -11.47 -28.35 -6.54
CA ALA A 184 -12.66 -29.18 -6.29
C ALA A 184 -12.62 -29.89 -4.92
N ASP A 185 -11.48 -30.46 -4.55
CA ASP A 185 -11.24 -31.15 -3.28
C ASP A 185 -11.58 -30.28 -2.05
N TYR A 186 -11.08 -29.04 -2.01
CA TYR A 186 -11.34 -28.11 -0.92
C TYR A 186 -12.85 -27.88 -0.70
N ARG A 187 -13.64 -27.83 -1.78
CA ARG A 187 -15.10 -27.65 -1.73
C ARG A 187 -15.82 -28.89 -1.19
N VAL A 188 -15.47 -30.07 -1.69
CA VAL A 188 -16.03 -31.35 -1.22
C VAL A 188 -15.72 -31.53 0.27
N ASN A 189 -14.48 -31.29 0.69
CA ASN A 189 -14.05 -31.45 2.07
C ASN A 189 -14.72 -30.46 3.03
N LEU A 190 -15.07 -29.25 2.58
CA LEU A 190 -15.89 -28.32 3.37
C LEU A 190 -17.31 -28.84 3.60
N VAL A 191 -17.99 -29.33 2.55
CA VAL A 191 -19.36 -29.88 2.65
C VAL A 191 -19.40 -31.15 3.52
N LYS A 192 -18.41 -32.04 3.36
CA LYS A 192 -18.22 -33.19 4.25
C LYS A 192 -17.99 -32.74 5.70
N SER A 193 -17.02 -31.85 5.95
CA SER A 193 -16.69 -31.36 7.30
C SER A 193 -17.88 -30.69 8.01
N ALA A 194 -18.67 -29.89 7.31
CA ALA A 194 -19.90 -29.28 7.84
C ALA A 194 -20.90 -30.35 8.34
N THR A 195 -21.14 -31.38 7.54
CA THR A 195 -22.08 -32.47 7.89
C THR A 195 -21.52 -33.44 8.93
N THR A 196 -20.22 -33.74 8.92
CA THR A 196 -19.55 -34.53 9.99
C THR A 196 -19.63 -33.82 11.33
N LYS A 197 -19.42 -32.50 11.36
CA LYS A 197 -19.33 -31.73 12.61
C LYS A 197 -20.69 -31.45 13.24
N SER A 198 -21.70 -31.12 12.44
CA SER A 198 -23.03 -30.71 12.94
C SER A 198 -24.09 -31.81 12.84
N GLY A 199 -23.84 -32.89 12.11
CA GLY A 199 -24.88 -33.80 11.62
C GLY A 199 -25.85 -33.09 10.66
N GLY A 200 -26.62 -33.85 9.89
CA GLY A 200 -27.60 -33.29 8.95
C GLY A 200 -27.26 -33.51 7.49
N ILE A 201 -28.21 -33.14 6.64
CA ILE A 201 -28.14 -33.22 5.18
C ILE A 201 -27.66 -31.86 4.65
N TYR A 202 -26.75 -31.84 3.68
CA TYR A 202 -26.28 -30.62 3.02
C TYR A 202 -26.44 -30.75 1.51
N LEU A 203 -27.28 -29.88 0.93
CA LEU A 203 -27.42 -29.73 -0.52
C LEU A 203 -26.52 -28.60 -0.99
N PHE A 204 -25.69 -28.87 -1.99
CA PHE A 204 -24.87 -27.87 -2.66
C PHE A 204 -25.23 -27.83 -4.16
N ALA A 205 -25.51 -26.64 -4.68
CA ALA A 205 -25.81 -26.37 -6.09
C ALA A 205 -24.85 -25.31 -6.62
N ASN A 206 -24.41 -25.42 -7.88
CA ASN A 206 -23.47 -24.47 -8.48
C ASN A 206 -23.84 -24.12 -9.92
N GLN A 207 -23.39 -22.97 -10.40
CA GLN A 207 -23.38 -22.68 -11.83
C GLN A 207 -22.38 -23.63 -12.55
N LYS A 208 -22.60 -23.94 -13.83
CA LYS A 208 -21.69 -24.78 -14.64
C LYS A 208 -21.59 -24.21 -16.05
N GLY A 209 -20.41 -24.05 -16.63
CA GLY A 209 -20.23 -23.41 -17.94
C GLY A 209 -19.62 -22.01 -17.87
N CYS A 210 -19.39 -21.38 -19.02
CA CYS A 210 -19.10 -19.93 -19.09
C CYS A 210 -20.40 -19.14 -18.95
N ASP A 211 -20.39 -17.96 -18.33
CA ASP A 211 -21.59 -17.10 -18.19
C ASP A 211 -21.52 -15.75 -18.93
N GLY A 212 -20.45 -15.52 -19.70
CA GLY A 212 -20.23 -14.31 -20.50
C GLY A 212 -18.91 -13.59 -20.27
N ASP A 213 -18.02 -14.14 -19.44
CA ASP A 213 -16.73 -13.55 -19.05
C ASP A 213 -15.57 -14.60 -19.09
N ARG A 214 -14.37 -14.24 -18.61
CA ARG A 214 -13.19 -15.12 -18.56
C ARG A 214 -13.35 -16.37 -17.68
N LEU A 215 -14.40 -16.47 -16.86
CA LEU A 215 -14.59 -17.55 -15.92
C LEU A 215 -15.34 -18.73 -16.55
N TYR A 216 -14.95 -19.92 -16.12
CA TYR A 216 -15.75 -21.14 -16.25
C TYR A 216 -16.25 -21.51 -14.85
N TYR A 217 -17.51 -21.89 -14.71
CA TYR A 217 -18.08 -22.42 -13.47
C TYR A 217 -18.09 -23.94 -13.55
N ASP A 218 -17.63 -24.60 -12.49
CA ASP A 218 -17.24 -26.02 -12.50
C ASP A 218 -18.25 -26.96 -11.82
N GLY A 219 -19.53 -26.58 -11.77
CA GLY A 219 -20.59 -27.48 -11.31
C GLY A 219 -20.29 -28.12 -9.94
N CYS A 220 -20.16 -29.45 -9.91
CA CYS A 220 -20.02 -30.24 -8.68
C CYS A 220 -21.18 -30.02 -7.70
N ALA A 221 -22.42 -29.96 -8.20
CA ALA A 221 -23.60 -30.05 -7.34
C ALA A 221 -23.59 -31.40 -6.61
N MET A 222 -23.88 -31.41 -5.31
CA MET A 222 -23.72 -32.60 -4.47
C MET A 222 -24.72 -32.62 -3.32
N ILE A 223 -25.01 -33.81 -2.82
CA ILE A 223 -25.82 -34.06 -1.63
C ILE A 223 -24.97 -34.89 -0.67
N ALA A 224 -24.83 -34.40 0.56
CA ALA A 224 -24.12 -35.07 1.64
C ALA A 224 -25.01 -35.25 2.87
N ILE A 225 -24.71 -36.26 3.69
CA ILE A 225 -25.38 -36.53 4.97
C ILE A 225 -24.33 -36.98 6.00
N ASN A 226 -24.33 -36.37 7.20
CA ASN A 226 -23.52 -36.78 8.36
C ASN A 226 -21.98 -36.93 8.13
N GLY A 227 -21.45 -36.43 7.00
CA GLY A 227 -20.04 -36.52 6.59
C GLY A 227 -19.81 -37.22 5.24
N ASP A 228 -20.77 -38.00 4.77
CA ASP A 228 -20.67 -38.79 3.55
C ASP A 228 -21.39 -38.11 2.38
N VAL A 229 -20.85 -38.25 1.16
CA VAL A 229 -21.52 -37.82 -0.07
C VAL A 229 -22.36 -38.98 -0.59
N VAL A 230 -23.61 -38.73 -0.95
CA VAL A 230 -24.58 -39.77 -1.41
C VAL A 230 -25.06 -39.57 -2.84
N ALA A 231 -24.77 -38.40 -3.43
CA ALA A 231 -25.02 -38.11 -4.84
C ALA A 231 -24.17 -36.91 -5.29
N ARG A 232 -23.69 -36.94 -6.53
CA ARG A 232 -22.82 -35.93 -7.13
C ARG A 232 -23.14 -35.69 -8.60
N GLY A 233 -22.87 -34.47 -9.07
CA GLY A 233 -22.89 -34.07 -10.47
C GLY A 233 -21.48 -33.84 -11.01
N ALA A 234 -21.38 -33.70 -12.32
CA ALA A 234 -20.14 -33.50 -13.04
C ALA A 234 -19.46 -32.16 -12.72
N GLN A 235 -18.13 -32.16 -12.82
CA GLN A 235 -17.31 -30.93 -12.75
C GLN A 235 -17.31 -30.19 -14.10
N PHE A 236 -17.30 -30.96 -15.20
CA PHE A 236 -17.28 -30.46 -16.57
C PHE A 236 -18.28 -31.27 -17.40
N SER A 237 -19.20 -30.59 -18.10
CA SER A 237 -20.20 -31.22 -18.96
C SER A 237 -20.86 -30.17 -19.86
N LEU A 238 -21.17 -30.55 -21.09
CA LEU A 238 -21.82 -29.68 -22.09
C LEU A 238 -23.36 -29.53 -21.90
N GLU A 239 -23.94 -30.16 -20.87
CA GLU A 239 -25.37 -30.03 -20.56
C GLU A 239 -25.72 -28.66 -19.97
N ASP A 240 -26.74 -27.99 -20.51
CA ASP A 240 -27.26 -26.72 -19.96
C ASP A 240 -27.99 -26.90 -18.62
N VAL A 241 -28.45 -28.12 -18.30
CA VAL A 241 -29.22 -28.48 -17.09
C VAL A 241 -28.83 -29.88 -16.64
N GLU A 242 -28.28 -29.99 -15.42
CA GLU A 242 -27.96 -31.26 -14.77
C GLU A 242 -28.66 -31.31 -13.40
N VAL A 243 -29.38 -32.39 -13.08
CA VAL A 243 -30.15 -32.50 -11.83
C VAL A 243 -29.81 -33.79 -11.08
N VAL A 244 -29.23 -33.62 -9.90
CA VAL A 244 -28.78 -34.65 -8.96
C VAL A 244 -29.84 -34.83 -7.87
N THR A 245 -30.10 -36.07 -7.46
CA THR A 245 -31.14 -36.39 -6.46
C THR A 245 -30.68 -37.47 -5.51
N ALA A 246 -31.12 -37.41 -4.26
CA ALA A 246 -30.93 -38.48 -3.29
C ALA A 246 -32.19 -38.66 -2.42
N THR A 247 -32.44 -39.89 -1.99
CA THR A 247 -33.45 -40.25 -0.98
C THR A 247 -32.75 -40.64 0.31
N LEU A 248 -33.10 -39.97 1.42
CA LEU A 248 -32.39 -40.03 2.70
C LEU A 248 -33.40 -40.11 3.86
N ASP A 249 -33.08 -40.79 4.95
CA ASP A 249 -33.93 -40.80 6.16
C ASP A 249 -33.54 -39.67 7.12
N LEU A 250 -34.52 -38.94 7.64
CA LEU A 250 -34.30 -37.91 8.64
C LEU A 250 -33.95 -38.51 10.02
N GLU A 251 -34.27 -39.78 10.26
CA GLU A 251 -33.85 -40.46 11.49
C GLU A 251 -32.34 -40.79 11.50
N ASP A 252 -31.68 -40.88 10.34
CA ASP A 252 -30.20 -41.01 10.25
C ASP A 252 -29.51 -39.73 10.77
N VAL A 253 -30.10 -38.56 10.53
CA VAL A 253 -29.62 -37.28 11.10
C VAL A 253 -29.83 -37.22 12.60
N ARG A 254 -31.01 -37.65 13.07
CA ARG A 254 -31.43 -37.56 14.49
C ARG A 254 -30.65 -38.54 15.36
N SER A 255 -30.45 -39.77 14.90
CA SER A 255 -29.63 -40.78 15.57
C SER A 255 -28.15 -40.38 15.64
N TYR A 256 -27.56 -39.88 14.54
CA TYR A 256 -26.18 -39.38 14.52
C TYR A 256 -25.96 -38.22 15.49
N ARG A 257 -26.91 -37.27 15.57
CA ARG A 257 -26.88 -36.20 16.56
C ARG A 257 -27.09 -36.72 17.99
N GLY A 258 -27.96 -37.72 18.19
CA GLY A 258 -28.16 -38.36 19.48
C GLY A 258 -26.92 -39.13 19.99
N GLU A 259 -26.14 -39.72 19.09
CA GLU A 259 -24.85 -40.36 19.40
C GLU A 259 -23.76 -39.32 19.75
N ARG A 260 -23.64 -38.25 18.94
CA ARG A 260 -22.43 -37.40 18.90
C ARG A 260 -22.56 -35.99 19.46
N CYS A 261 -23.78 -35.46 19.63
CA CYS A 261 -24.02 -34.07 20.01
C CYS A 261 -24.67 -33.98 21.40
N HIS A 262 -23.86 -33.75 22.43
CA HIS A 262 -24.37 -33.60 23.80
C HIS A 262 -25.24 -32.33 23.95
N PRO A 263 -26.49 -32.44 24.47
CA PRO A 263 -27.48 -31.35 24.48
C PRO A 263 -27.30 -30.34 25.63
N HIS A 264 -26.09 -30.23 26.21
CA HIS A 264 -25.84 -29.47 27.44
C HIS A 264 -24.69 -28.46 27.27
N MET A 265 -24.93 -27.45 26.45
CA MET A 265 -24.30 -26.14 26.60
C MET A 265 -25.41 -25.10 26.70
N GLU A 266 -25.37 -24.23 27.72
CA GLU A 266 -26.31 -23.12 27.86
C GLU A 266 -26.09 -22.13 26.71
N TYR A 267 -27.10 -21.95 25.87
CA TYR A 267 -26.96 -21.24 24.61
C TYR A 267 -27.58 -19.83 24.67
N GLU A 268 -26.78 -18.84 25.09
CA GLU A 268 -27.19 -17.42 25.23
C GLU A 268 -27.53 -16.70 23.90
N HIS A 269 -27.81 -17.43 22.82
CA HIS A 269 -28.11 -16.86 21.51
C HIS A 269 -29.58 -17.02 21.14
N LYS A 270 -30.24 -15.88 20.88
CA LYS A 270 -31.62 -15.77 20.36
C LYS A 270 -31.89 -16.82 19.26
N PRO A 271 -32.96 -17.62 19.32
CA PRO A 271 -33.23 -18.67 18.33
C PRO A 271 -33.52 -18.10 16.93
N PHE A 272 -33.38 -18.93 15.89
CA PHE A 272 -33.77 -18.54 14.54
C PHE A 272 -35.28 -18.34 14.42
N GLN A 273 -35.69 -17.34 13.62
CA GLN A 273 -37.10 -17.13 13.34
C GLN A 273 -37.61 -18.20 12.36
N ARG A 274 -38.56 -19.02 12.80
CA ARG A 274 -39.10 -20.16 12.06
C ARG A 274 -40.34 -19.79 11.27
N ILE A 275 -40.23 -19.78 9.94
CA ILE A 275 -41.37 -19.63 9.04
C ILE A 275 -42.08 -20.99 8.97
N LYS A 276 -43.20 -21.11 9.70
CA LYS A 276 -44.04 -22.31 9.71
C LYS A 276 -44.67 -22.49 8.33
N THR A 277 -44.38 -23.62 7.69
CA THR A 277 -44.82 -23.96 6.34
C THR A 277 -45.68 -25.22 6.40
N ASP A 278 -46.93 -25.14 5.96
CA ASP A 278 -47.84 -26.29 5.95
C ASP A 278 -47.53 -27.25 4.79
N PHE A 279 -46.46 -28.03 4.95
CA PHE A 279 -45.94 -28.97 3.97
C PHE A 279 -45.21 -30.14 4.66
N SER A 280 -45.03 -31.24 3.94
CA SER A 280 -44.30 -32.44 4.39
C SER A 280 -43.37 -32.90 3.27
N LEU A 281 -42.08 -33.06 3.55
CA LEU A 281 -41.09 -33.55 2.58
C LEU A 281 -41.14 -35.08 2.47
N SER A 282 -41.41 -35.81 3.55
CA SER A 282 -41.70 -37.24 3.49
C SER A 282 -43.15 -37.52 3.05
N ASP A 283 -43.43 -38.75 2.64
CA ASP A 283 -44.77 -39.28 2.31
C ASP A 283 -45.25 -40.30 3.35
N CYS A 284 -46.54 -40.62 3.34
CA CYS A 284 -47.14 -41.59 4.27
C CYS A 284 -46.66 -43.03 4.05
N ASP A 285 -46.37 -43.37 2.79
CA ASP A 285 -45.98 -44.72 2.33
C ASP A 285 -44.47 -44.84 2.05
N ASP A 286 -43.68 -43.92 2.62
CA ASP A 286 -42.24 -43.77 2.38
C ASP A 286 -41.37 -44.99 2.77
N ARG A 287 -41.91 -45.90 3.58
CA ARG A 287 -41.21 -47.08 4.13
C ARG A 287 -40.42 -47.84 3.08
N CYS A 288 -41.03 -48.07 1.92
CA CYS A 288 -40.49 -48.85 0.81
C CYS A 288 -39.52 -48.08 -0.11
N LEU A 289 -39.30 -46.78 0.11
CA LEU A 289 -38.32 -46.02 -0.67
C LEU A 289 -36.88 -46.45 -0.28
N PRO A 290 -36.00 -46.78 -1.24
CA PRO A 290 -34.60 -47.11 -0.96
C PRO A 290 -33.82 -45.83 -0.60
N THR A 291 -33.01 -45.90 0.46
CA THR A 291 -32.06 -44.83 0.80
C THR A 291 -30.79 -44.94 -0.04
N HIS A 292 -30.27 -43.80 -0.48
CA HIS A 292 -29.02 -43.74 -1.23
C HIS A 292 -27.85 -44.06 -0.29
N GLN A 293 -26.88 -44.83 -0.78
CA GLN A 293 -25.69 -45.22 -0.03
C GLN A 293 -24.56 -44.20 -0.25
N PRO A 294 -23.57 -44.12 0.65
CA PRO A 294 -22.36 -43.31 0.42
C PRO A 294 -21.62 -43.67 -0.88
N GLU A 295 -21.19 -42.65 -1.61
CA GLU A 295 -20.31 -42.74 -2.78
C GLU A 295 -18.94 -42.11 -2.49
N GLU A 296 -17.88 -42.69 -3.06
CA GLU A 296 -16.56 -42.06 -3.08
C GLU A 296 -16.47 -40.96 -4.15
N TRP A 297 -15.87 -39.82 -3.80
CA TRP A 297 -15.67 -38.73 -4.75
C TRP A 297 -14.43 -38.98 -5.62
N ILE A 298 -14.65 -39.37 -6.87
CA ILE A 298 -13.58 -39.43 -7.88
C ILE A 298 -13.23 -38.00 -8.31
N PHE A 299 -11.99 -37.58 -8.07
CA PHE A 299 -11.43 -36.31 -8.54
C PHE A 299 -10.74 -36.47 -9.90
N HIS A 300 -10.81 -35.43 -10.73
CA HIS A 300 -10.02 -35.32 -11.95
C HIS A 300 -8.55 -35.04 -11.66
N SER A 301 -7.65 -35.54 -12.52
CA SER A 301 -6.26 -35.10 -12.48
C SER A 301 -6.13 -33.65 -12.97
N PRO A 302 -5.03 -32.93 -12.65
CA PRO A 302 -4.81 -31.57 -13.16
C PRO A 302 -4.83 -31.50 -14.70
N GLU A 303 -4.31 -32.53 -15.36
CA GLU A 303 -4.30 -32.67 -16.82
C GLU A 303 -5.72 -32.89 -17.37
N GLU A 304 -6.57 -33.60 -16.63
CA GLU A 304 -7.99 -33.76 -16.97
C GLU A 304 -8.78 -32.46 -16.76
N GLU A 305 -8.54 -31.71 -15.67
CA GLU A 305 -9.16 -30.39 -15.48
C GLU A 305 -8.78 -29.42 -16.62
N ILE A 306 -7.53 -29.46 -17.10
CA ILE A 306 -7.05 -28.67 -18.26
C ILE A 306 -7.66 -29.20 -19.57
N SER A 307 -7.85 -30.51 -19.71
CA SER A 307 -8.48 -31.13 -20.88
C SER A 307 -9.97 -30.79 -20.99
N LEU A 308 -10.69 -30.72 -19.87
CA LEU A 308 -12.15 -30.65 -19.85
C LEU A 308 -12.70 -29.22 -19.65
N GLY A 309 -12.17 -28.46 -18.67
CA GLY A 309 -12.69 -27.14 -18.30
C GLY A 309 -12.52 -26.08 -19.39
N PRO A 310 -11.27 -25.77 -19.80
CA PRO A 310 -11.00 -24.90 -20.95
C PRO A 310 -11.73 -25.31 -22.23
N ALA A 311 -11.91 -26.61 -22.48
CA ALA A 311 -12.65 -27.11 -23.64
C ALA A 311 -14.16 -26.81 -23.56
N CYS A 312 -14.80 -27.03 -22.41
CA CYS A 312 -16.19 -26.62 -22.20
C CYS A 312 -16.37 -25.09 -22.26
N TRP A 313 -15.39 -24.34 -21.76
CA TRP A 313 -15.37 -22.87 -21.83
C TRP A 313 -15.30 -22.36 -23.28
N LEU A 314 -14.46 -22.96 -24.12
CA LEU A 314 -14.43 -22.67 -25.57
C LEU A 314 -15.77 -22.99 -26.25
N TRP A 315 -16.41 -24.11 -25.92
CA TRP A 315 -17.73 -24.47 -26.49
C TRP A 315 -18.80 -23.43 -26.16
N ASP A 316 -18.89 -23.00 -24.89
CA ASP A 316 -19.82 -21.95 -24.48
C ASP A 316 -19.50 -20.60 -25.16
N TYR A 317 -18.23 -20.24 -25.31
CA TYR A 317 -17.83 -19.05 -26.06
C TYR A 317 -18.26 -19.12 -27.53
N LEU A 318 -18.02 -20.25 -28.21
CA LEU A 318 -18.35 -20.42 -29.62
C LEU A 318 -19.86 -20.32 -29.87
N ARG A 319 -20.66 -21.14 -29.19
CA ARG A 319 -22.11 -21.22 -29.43
C ARG A 319 -22.88 -19.96 -29.02
N ARG A 320 -22.29 -19.08 -28.19
CA ARG A 320 -22.89 -17.80 -27.72
C ARG A 320 -22.36 -16.57 -28.44
N SER A 321 -21.13 -16.58 -28.94
CA SER A 321 -20.55 -15.47 -29.73
C SER A 321 -21.12 -15.37 -31.15
N GLY A 322 -21.78 -16.43 -31.63
CA GLY A 322 -22.31 -16.50 -33.00
C GLY A 322 -21.23 -16.61 -34.08
N GLN A 323 -19.99 -16.91 -33.71
CA GLN A 323 -18.91 -17.22 -34.66
C GLN A 323 -19.00 -18.67 -35.13
N ALA A 324 -18.44 -18.95 -36.31
CA ALA A 324 -18.53 -20.25 -36.97
C ALA A 324 -17.36 -21.19 -36.61
N GLY A 325 -16.33 -20.70 -35.92
CA GLY A 325 -15.19 -21.51 -35.50
C GLY A 325 -14.05 -20.72 -34.85
N PHE A 326 -12.87 -21.32 -34.84
CA PHE A 326 -11.64 -20.80 -34.27
C PHE A 326 -10.50 -20.70 -35.31
N LEU A 327 -9.64 -19.69 -35.15
CA LEU A 327 -8.33 -19.62 -35.81
C LEU A 327 -7.21 -19.61 -34.77
N LEU A 328 -6.22 -20.50 -34.90
CA LEU A 328 -5.02 -20.51 -34.06
C LEU A 328 -3.74 -20.32 -34.90
N PRO A 329 -2.90 -19.31 -34.59
CA PRO A 329 -1.50 -19.30 -35.02
C PRO A 329 -0.74 -20.47 -34.38
N LEU A 330 -0.50 -21.53 -35.15
CA LEU A 330 0.11 -22.78 -34.68
C LEU A 330 1.61 -22.76 -35.00
N SER A 331 2.45 -22.79 -33.97
CA SER A 331 3.92 -22.61 -34.10
C SER A 331 4.73 -23.90 -34.08
N GLY A 332 4.13 -25.05 -33.77
CA GLY A 332 4.89 -26.30 -33.55
C GLY A 332 5.66 -26.33 -32.23
N GLY A 333 5.33 -25.41 -31.31
CA GLY A 333 5.80 -25.37 -29.91
C GLY A 333 4.68 -25.73 -28.91
N VAL A 334 5.06 -25.92 -27.64
CA VAL A 334 4.21 -26.49 -26.59
C VAL A 334 2.85 -25.78 -26.40
N ASP A 335 2.83 -24.46 -26.39
CA ASP A 335 1.68 -23.67 -25.95
C ASP A 335 0.56 -23.59 -26.99
N SER A 336 0.93 -23.34 -28.25
CA SER A 336 -0.01 -23.39 -29.38
C SER A 336 -0.50 -24.84 -29.58
N SER A 337 0.37 -25.84 -29.41
CA SER A 337 -0.02 -27.25 -29.46
C SER A 337 -0.99 -27.64 -28.34
N SER A 338 -0.80 -27.09 -27.12
CA SER A 338 -1.73 -27.27 -25.99
C SER A 338 -3.10 -26.65 -26.30
N THR A 339 -3.09 -25.45 -26.88
CA THR A 339 -4.31 -24.76 -27.33
C THR A 339 -5.07 -25.59 -28.36
N ALA A 340 -4.37 -26.17 -29.34
CA ALA A 340 -4.95 -27.09 -30.32
C ALA A 340 -5.52 -28.37 -29.69
N CYS A 341 -4.84 -28.95 -28.68
CA CYS A 341 -5.34 -30.12 -27.96
C CYS A 341 -6.61 -29.83 -27.14
N ILE A 342 -6.78 -28.62 -26.62
CA ILE A 342 -8.02 -28.20 -25.94
C ILE A 342 -9.18 -28.08 -26.93
N VAL A 343 -8.95 -27.52 -28.13
CA VAL A 343 -9.97 -27.48 -29.20
C VAL A 343 -10.33 -28.90 -29.67
N TYR A 344 -9.35 -29.81 -29.75
CA TYR A 344 -9.63 -31.20 -30.08
C TYR A 344 -10.41 -31.93 -28.97
N SER A 345 -10.07 -31.70 -27.69
CA SER A 345 -10.84 -32.20 -26.53
C SER A 345 -12.29 -31.69 -26.53
N MET A 346 -12.51 -30.43 -26.91
CA MET A 346 -13.86 -29.88 -27.11
C MET A 346 -14.62 -30.67 -28.19
N CYS A 347 -14.00 -30.95 -29.34
CA CYS A 347 -14.61 -31.75 -30.40
C CYS A 347 -14.93 -33.18 -29.93
N VAL A 348 -14.05 -33.83 -29.16
CA VAL A 348 -14.29 -35.15 -28.57
C VAL A 348 -15.50 -35.13 -27.62
N GLN A 349 -15.60 -34.13 -26.74
CA GLN A 349 -16.73 -33.97 -25.83
C GLN A 349 -18.05 -33.70 -26.56
N ILE A 350 -18.02 -32.94 -27.65
CA ILE A 350 -19.20 -32.68 -28.50
C ILE A 350 -19.69 -33.98 -29.16
N CYS A 351 -18.81 -34.74 -29.82
CA CYS A 351 -19.18 -36.03 -30.42
C CYS A 351 -19.74 -37.00 -29.38
N GLN A 352 -19.13 -37.06 -28.19
CA GLN A 352 -19.61 -37.89 -27.09
C GLN A 352 -21.01 -37.46 -26.60
N ALA A 353 -21.24 -36.17 -26.37
CA ALA A 353 -22.56 -35.67 -25.95
C ALA A 353 -23.66 -35.93 -26.99
N VAL A 354 -23.35 -35.80 -28.30
CA VAL A 354 -24.30 -36.12 -29.39
C VAL A 354 -24.57 -37.64 -29.46
N LYS A 355 -23.56 -38.47 -29.19
CA LYS A 355 -23.69 -39.93 -29.09
C LYS A 355 -24.53 -40.36 -27.88
N ASP A 356 -24.39 -39.68 -26.76
CA ASP A 356 -25.19 -39.89 -25.53
C ASP A 356 -26.61 -39.30 -25.63
N GLY A 357 -26.98 -38.71 -26.78
CA GLY A 357 -28.34 -38.29 -27.10
C GLY A 357 -28.69 -36.84 -26.74
N ASN A 358 -27.71 -35.98 -26.44
CA ASN A 358 -27.95 -34.58 -26.11
C ASN A 358 -28.39 -33.77 -27.35
N SER A 359 -29.69 -33.54 -27.49
CA SER A 359 -30.26 -32.78 -28.62
C SER A 359 -29.83 -31.31 -28.63
N GLN A 360 -29.69 -30.66 -27.48
CA GLN A 360 -29.25 -29.26 -27.40
C GLN A 360 -27.84 -29.07 -27.98
N VAL A 361 -26.91 -29.99 -27.69
CA VAL A 361 -25.56 -29.95 -28.27
C VAL A 361 -25.60 -30.23 -29.78
N LEU A 362 -26.45 -31.14 -30.25
CA LEU A 362 -26.62 -31.40 -31.68
C LEU A 362 -27.17 -30.17 -32.42
N GLU A 363 -28.23 -29.53 -31.90
CA GLU A 363 -28.82 -28.30 -32.44
C GLU A 363 -27.80 -27.14 -32.45
N ASP A 364 -27.01 -26.98 -31.36
CA ASP A 364 -25.95 -25.98 -31.29
C ASP A 364 -24.81 -26.26 -32.28
N VAL A 365 -24.40 -27.52 -32.51
CA VAL A 365 -23.41 -27.87 -33.53
C VAL A 365 -23.93 -27.54 -34.94
N GLN A 366 -25.13 -28.01 -35.28
CA GLN A 366 -25.76 -27.76 -36.59
C GLN A 366 -25.89 -26.26 -36.88
N ARG A 367 -26.22 -25.46 -35.86
CA ARG A 367 -26.26 -24.00 -35.91
C ARG A 367 -24.89 -23.38 -36.16
N VAL A 368 -23.83 -23.84 -35.48
CA VAL A 368 -22.46 -23.30 -35.65
C VAL A 368 -21.87 -23.69 -37.01
N VAL A 369 -22.02 -24.94 -37.46
CA VAL A 369 -21.52 -25.38 -38.78
C VAL A 369 -22.39 -24.93 -39.96
N SER A 370 -23.56 -24.33 -39.70
CA SER A 370 -24.56 -23.91 -40.69
C SER A 370 -25.07 -25.06 -41.58
N ASP A 371 -25.20 -26.26 -41.01
CA ASP A 371 -25.62 -27.50 -41.69
C ASP A 371 -26.58 -28.27 -40.78
N SER A 372 -27.89 -28.20 -41.07
CA SER A 372 -28.95 -28.86 -40.30
C SER A 372 -29.06 -30.36 -40.56
N SER A 373 -28.29 -30.91 -41.51
CA SER A 373 -28.21 -32.36 -41.76
C SER A 373 -27.06 -33.00 -40.99
N TYR A 374 -26.11 -32.19 -40.51
CA TYR A 374 -24.88 -32.69 -39.91
C TYR A 374 -25.11 -33.38 -38.56
N ARG A 375 -24.36 -34.46 -38.33
CA ARG A 375 -24.25 -35.14 -37.04
C ARG A 375 -22.77 -35.48 -36.83
N PRO A 376 -22.09 -34.92 -35.83
CA PRO A 376 -20.67 -35.19 -35.60
C PRO A 376 -20.46 -36.61 -35.04
N GLU A 377 -19.62 -37.39 -35.71
CA GLU A 377 -19.24 -38.75 -35.26
C GLU A 377 -17.72 -38.88 -35.06
N ASP A 378 -16.89 -38.45 -36.03
CA ASP A 378 -15.44 -38.35 -35.88
C ASP A 378 -15.05 -36.95 -35.34
N PRO A 379 -14.42 -36.84 -34.16
CA PRO A 379 -13.92 -35.57 -33.63
C PRO A 379 -12.99 -34.80 -34.57
N ARG A 380 -12.27 -35.49 -35.47
CA ARG A 380 -11.36 -34.88 -36.46
C ARG A 380 -12.12 -34.21 -37.60
N GLU A 381 -13.25 -34.75 -38.02
CA GLU A 381 -14.08 -34.18 -39.08
C GLU A 381 -14.85 -32.94 -38.55
N LEU A 382 -15.35 -33.02 -37.31
CA LEU A 382 -15.87 -31.85 -36.58
C LEU A 382 -14.79 -30.77 -36.40
N CYS A 383 -13.57 -31.16 -36.00
CA CYS A 383 -12.43 -30.26 -35.88
C CYS A 383 -12.10 -29.57 -37.22
N GLY A 384 -12.10 -30.30 -38.33
CA GLY A 384 -11.91 -29.73 -39.68
C GLY A 384 -12.98 -28.73 -40.10
N ARG A 385 -14.21 -28.85 -39.58
CA ARG A 385 -15.27 -27.84 -39.79
C ARG A 385 -15.10 -26.61 -38.90
N LEU A 386 -14.73 -26.78 -37.63
CA LEU A 386 -14.70 -25.73 -36.60
C LEU A 386 -13.35 -25.03 -36.41
N PHE A 387 -12.23 -25.62 -36.85
CA PHE A 387 -10.89 -25.17 -36.45
C PHE A 387 -9.96 -25.00 -37.65
N THR A 388 -9.47 -23.77 -37.82
CA THR A 388 -8.39 -23.44 -38.77
C THR A 388 -7.09 -23.20 -37.99
N THR A 389 -6.02 -23.90 -38.34
CA THR A 389 -4.68 -23.68 -37.79
C THR A 389 -3.81 -22.98 -38.84
N CYS A 390 -2.93 -22.07 -38.44
CA CYS A 390 -2.07 -21.33 -39.36
C CYS A 390 -0.61 -21.29 -38.90
N TYR A 391 0.27 -21.95 -39.63
CA TYR A 391 1.73 -21.80 -39.48
C TYR A 391 2.22 -20.59 -40.29
N MET A 392 3.03 -19.74 -39.67
CA MET A 392 3.44 -18.44 -40.23
C MET A 392 4.96 -18.32 -40.26
N ALA A 393 5.57 -18.93 -41.29
CA ALA A 393 7.01 -19.00 -41.49
C ALA A 393 7.62 -17.62 -41.77
N SER A 394 8.85 -17.41 -41.28
CA SER A 394 9.78 -16.36 -41.72
C SER A 394 11.08 -16.99 -42.22
N GLU A 395 11.98 -16.18 -42.80
CA GLU A 395 13.33 -16.59 -43.26
C GLU A 395 14.18 -17.28 -42.17
N ASN A 396 13.82 -17.09 -40.90
CA ASN A 396 14.48 -17.65 -39.72
C ASN A 396 13.87 -18.99 -39.23
N SER A 397 12.69 -19.37 -39.71
CA SER A 397 11.91 -20.50 -39.16
C SER A 397 12.41 -21.85 -39.66
N SER A 398 12.49 -22.85 -38.78
CA SER A 398 12.99 -24.18 -39.15
C SER A 398 11.95 -25.01 -39.93
N GLU A 399 12.46 -26.01 -40.65
CA GLU A 399 11.64 -27.04 -41.28
C GLU A 399 10.97 -27.94 -40.22
N ASP A 400 11.58 -28.07 -39.04
CA ASP A 400 11.11 -28.94 -37.96
C ASP A 400 9.91 -28.34 -37.22
N THR A 401 9.91 -27.03 -36.89
CA THR A 401 8.73 -26.34 -36.34
C THR A 401 7.56 -26.41 -37.32
N ARG A 402 7.82 -26.22 -38.62
CA ARG A 402 6.83 -26.33 -39.69
C ARG A 402 6.20 -27.72 -39.78
N ASN A 403 7.01 -28.78 -39.78
CA ASN A 403 6.48 -30.15 -39.85
C ASN A 403 5.76 -30.55 -38.57
N ARG A 404 6.27 -30.20 -37.37
CA ARG A 404 5.53 -30.43 -36.11
C ARG A 404 4.15 -29.77 -36.09
N ALA A 405 4.03 -28.53 -36.56
CA ALA A 405 2.76 -27.83 -36.68
C ALA A 405 1.80 -28.55 -37.66
N LYS A 406 2.29 -28.90 -38.85
CA LYS A 406 1.54 -29.60 -39.90
C LYS A 406 1.07 -31.00 -39.47
N ASP A 407 1.94 -31.77 -38.83
CA ASP A 407 1.66 -33.14 -38.40
C ASP A 407 0.62 -33.17 -37.27
N LEU A 408 0.74 -32.27 -36.28
CA LEU A 408 -0.29 -32.12 -35.25
C LEU A 408 -1.63 -31.68 -35.85
N ALA A 409 -1.62 -30.68 -36.75
CA ALA A 409 -2.82 -30.20 -37.43
C ALA A 409 -3.52 -31.29 -38.25
N SER A 410 -2.75 -32.18 -38.89
CA SER A 410 -3.22 -33.36 -39.61
C SER A 410 -3.83 -34.41 -38.67
N GLN A 411 -3.17 -34.70 -37.53
CA GLN A 411 -3.66 -35.69 -36.56
C GLN A 411 -4.99 -35.28 -35.89
N ILE A 412 -5.16 -33.98 -35.58
CA ILE A 412 -6.43 -33.45 -35.03
C ILE A 412 -7.49 -33.16 -36.11
N GLY A 413 -7.15 -33.22 -37.39
CA GLY A 413 -8.07 -32.96 -38.52
C GLY A 413 -8.35 -31.49 -38.84
N SER A 414 -7.63 -30.53 -38.27
CA SER A 414 -7.89 -29.09 -38.47
C SER A 414 -7.58 -28.62 -39.90
N ASN A 415 -8.30 -27.61 -40.38
CA ASN A 415 -7.99 -26.93 -41.64
C ASN A 415 -6.65 -26.18 -41.53
N HIS A 416 -5.57 -26.72 -42.11
CA HIS A 416 -4.22 -26.20 -41.91
C HIS A 416 -3.75 -25.26 -43.04
N LEU A 417 -3.40 -24.03 -42.67
CA LEU A 417 -2.78 -23.02 -43.54
C LEU A 417 -1.29 -22.90 -43.23
N ASN A 418 -0.47 -22.80 -44.28
CA ASN A 418 0.97 -22.53 -44.17
C ASN A 418 1.30 -21.31 -45.02
N ILE A 419 1.75 -20.23 -44.38
CA ILE A 419 2.03 -18.94 -45.03
C ILE A 419 3.45 -18.45 -44.70
N ASN A 420 4.05 -17.71 -45.63
CA ASN A 420 5.31 -17.00 -45.43
C ASN A 420 5.04 -15.51 -45.18
N ILE A 421 5.67 -14.92 -44.16
CA ILE A 421 5.44 -13.52 -43.75
C ILE A 421 6.48 -12.53 -44.32
N ASP A 422 7.55 -13.01 -44.96
CA ASP A 422 8.74 -12.19 -45.24
C ASP A 422 8.47 -11.10 -46.28
N MET A 423 7.52 -11.31 -47.20
CA MET A 423 7.06 -10.25 -48.11
C MET A 423 6.45 -9.06 -47.34
N ALA A 424 5.64 -9.33 -46.30
CA ALA A 424 5.05 -8.30 -45.46
C ALA A 424 6.09 -7.64 -44.53
N VAL A 425 7.02 -8.43 -43.98
CA VAL A 425 8.15 -7.92 -43.19
C VAL A 425 9.02 -6.98 -44.03
N LYS A 426 9.43 -7.41 -45.23
CA LYS A 426 10.25 -6.60 -46.15
C LYS A 426 9.50 -5.36 -46.65
N GLY A 427 8.19 -5.44 -46.86
CA GLY A 427 7.36 -4.26 -47.16
C GLY A 427 7.40 -3.21 -46.04
N MET A 428 7.18 -3.63 -44.78
CA MET A 428 7.23 -2.74 -43.62
C MET A 428 8.62 -2.14 -43.37
N LEU A 429 9.67 -2.95 -43.53
CA LEU A 429 11.06 -2.48 -43.41
C LEU A 429 11.48 -1.57 -44.58
N GLY A 430 10.94 -1.82 -45.78
CA GLY A 430 11.10 -0.94 -46.95
C GLY A 430 10.54 0.46 -46.70
N ILE A 431 9.32 0.57 -46.15
CA ILE A 431 8.72 1.85 -45.77
C ILE A 431 9.59 2.57 -44.73
N PHE A 432 10.05 1.86 -43.69
CA PHE A 432 10.95 2.44 -42.69
C PHE A 432 12.27 2.94 -43.30
N SER A 433 12.91 2.14 -44.16
CA SER A 433 14.18 2.50 -44.80
C SER A 433 14.03 3.64 -45.80
N MET A 434 12.88 3.75 -46.48
CA MET A 434 12.57 4.84 -47.40
C MET A 434 12.40 6.18 -46.68
N VAL A 435 11.81 6.18 -45.48
CA VAL A 435 11.58 7.39 -44.67
C VAL A 435 12.82 7.77 -43.83
N MET A 436 13.52 6.80 -43.26
CA MET A 436 14.62 7.02 -42.29
C MET A 436 16.03 6.88 -42.88
N GLY A 437 16.15 6.48 -44.15
CA GLY A 437 17.43 6.32 -44.85
C GLY A 437 18.33 5.21 -44.29
N LYS A 438 17.79 4.26 -43.52
CA LYS A 438 18.55 3.18 -42.87
C LYS A 438 17.77 1.86 -42.85
N TRP A 439 18.47 0.78 -43.17
CA TRP A 439 17.97 -0.59 -43.02
C TRP A 439 18.47 -1.20 -41.69
N PRO A 440 17.60 -1.62 -40.76
CA PRO A 440 18.01 -2.24 -39.49
C PRO A 440 18.50 -3.68 -39.69
N GLN A 441 19.45 -4.12 -38.87
CA GLN A 441 20.06 -5.47 -38.98
C GLN A 441 19.83 -6.34 -37.73
N PHE A 442 19.80 -7.66 -37.93
CA PHE A 442 19.81 -8.64 -36.83
C PHE A 442 21.17 -8.67 -36.14
N ARG A 443 21.21 -9.13 -34.88
CA ARG A 443 22.43 -9.22 -34.07
C ARG A 443 23.48 -10.16 -34.67
N ALA A 444 23.03 -11.30 -35.21
CA ALA A 444 23.88 -12.22 -35.98
C ALA A 444 24.59 -11.55 -37.17
N ASN A 445 23.96 -10.52 -37.76
CA ASN A 445 24.46 -9.80 -38.93
C ASN A 445 25.19 -8.49 -38.55
N GLY A 446 25.52 -8.29 -37.26
CA GLY A 446 26.22 -7.11 -36.75
C GLY A 446 25.33 -5.94 -36.28
N GLY A 447 24.00 -6.08 -36.35
CA GLY A 447 23.06 -5.05 -35.90
C GLY A 447 23.00 -4.88 -34.37
N SER A 448 22.59 -3.69 -33.91
CA SER A 448 22.49 -3.42 -32.47
C SER A 448 21.33 -4.18 -31.81
N ALA A 449 21.43 -4.39 -30.49
CA ALA A 449 20.37 -5.04 -29.70
C ALA A 449 18.98 -4.37 -29.84
N ARG A 450 18.93 -3.07 -30.15
CA ARG A 450 17.67 -2.34 -30.43
C ARG A 450 17.08 -2.73 -31.79
N GLU A 451 17.90 -2.80 -32.83
CA GLU A 451 17.45 -3.18 -34.18
C GLU A 451 16.99 -4.63 -34.20
N ASN A 452 17.78 -5.51 -33.60
CA ASN A 452 17.49 -6.92 -33.43
C ASN A 452 16.11 -7.14 -32.76
N LEU A 453 15.89 -6.53 -31.59
CA LEU A 453 14.60 -6.58 -30.90
C LEU A 453 13.46 -5.98 -31.76
N ALA A 454 13.72 -4.89 -32.51
CA ALA A 454 12.72 -4.31 -33.41
C ALA A 454 12.33 -5.26 -34.56
N LEU A 455 13.29 -5.96 -35.16
CA LEU A 455 13.06 -6.95 -36.22
C LEU A 455 12.26 -8.16 -35.73
N GLN A 456 12.56 -8.66 -34.52
CA GLN A 456 11.74 -9.70 -33.88
C GLN A 456 10.29 -9.20 -33.63
N ASN A 457 10.14 -8.00 -33.07
CA ASN A 457 8.84 -7.38 -32.81
C ASN A 457 8.00 -7.19 -34.10
N VAL A 458 8.63 -6.85 -35.23
CA VAL A 458 7.95 -6.67 -36.52
C VAL A 458 7.40 -7.99 -37.04
N GLN A 459 8.20 -9.06 -37.04
CA GLN A 459 7.73 -10.41 -37.39
C GLN A 459 6.53 -10.83 -36.52
N ALA A 460 6.65 -10.68 -35.20
CA ALA A 460 5.63 -11.08 -34.24
C ALA A 460 4.29 -10.34 -34.42
N ARG A 461 4.33 -9.02 -34.69
CA ARG A 461 3.12 -8.22 -34.98
C ARG A 461 2.50 -8.51 -36.34
N ILE A 462 3.30 -8.82 -37.36
CA ILE A 462 2.77 -9.19 -38.68
C ILE A 462 2.02 -10.52 -38.63
N ARG A 463 2.47 -11.48 -37.82
CA ARG A 463 1.72 -12.72 -37.55
C ARG A 463 0.32 -12.43 -36.95
N MET A 464 0.21 -11.48 -36.02
CA MET A 464 -1.09 -11.06 -35.45
C MET A 464 -2.00 -10.42 -36.51
N ILE A 465 -1.47 -9.50 -37.33
CA ILE A 465 -2.24 -8.85 -38.41
C ILE A 465 -2.79 -9.90 -39.39
N LEU A 466 -1.97 -10.89 -39.75
CA LEU A 466 -2.37 -11.99 -40.63
C LEU A 466 -3.38 -12.93 -39.95
N ALA A 467 -3.22 -13.24 -38.66
CA ALA A 467 -4.17 -14.06 -37.90
C ALA A 467 -5.59 -13.47 -37.96
N TYR A 468 -5.73 -12.18 -37.69
CA TYR A 468 -7.02 -11.48 -37.75
C TYR A 468 -7.58 -11.38 -39.17
N LEU A 469 -6.73 -11.16 -40.18
CA LEU A 469 -7.16 -11.12 -41.58
C LEU A 469 -7.72 -12.48 -42.04
N PHE A 470 -7.03 -13.58 -41.73
CA PHE A 470 -7.53 -14.93 -42.03
C PHE A 470 -8.76 -15.29 -41.19
N ALA A 471 -8.86 -14.84 -39.94
CA ALA A 471 -10.02 -15.11 -39.09
C ALA A 471 -11.30 -14.45 -39.61
N GLN A 472 -11.18 -13.28 -40.26
CA GLN A 472 -12.29 -12.57 -40.90
C GLN A 472 -12.62 -13.10 -42.31
N LEU A 473 -11.62 -13.56 -43.08
CA LEU A 473 -11.80 -13.84 -44.52
C LEU A 473 -11.63 -15.31 -44.96
N CYS A 474 -11.13 -16.21 -44.12
CA CYS A 474 -10.90 -17.61 -44.54
C CYS A 474 -12.22 -18.34 -44.87
N LEU A 475 -13.27 -18.13 -44.07
CA LEU A 475 -14.60 -18.71 -44.35
C LEU A 475 -15.24 -18.08 -45.59
N TRP A 476 -15.15 -16.76 -45.74
CA TRP A 476 -15.61 -16.04 -46.94
C TRP A 476 -14.93 -16.58 -48.21
N ALA A 477 -13.62 -16.84 -48.18
CA ALA A 477 -12.88 -17.43 -49.30
C ALA A 477 -13.27 -18.89 -49.59
N GLN A 478 -13.88 -19.60 -48.63
CA GLN A 478 -14.51 -20.92 -48.81
C GLN A 478 -15.99 -20.83 -49.21
N GLY A 479 -16.54 -19.63 -49.43
CA GLY A 479 -17.97 -19.41 -49.71
C GLY A 479 -18.89 -19.63 -48.49
N LYS A 480 -18.34 -19.70 -47.27
CA LYS A 480 -19.07 -19.93 -46.02
C LYS A 480 -19.39 -18.61 -45.30
N PRO A 481 -20.53 -18.53 -44.59
CA PRO A 481 -20.85 -17.38 -43.74
C PRO A 481 -20.05 -17.40 -42.42
N GLY A 482 -20.03 -16.24 -41.75
CA GLY A 482 -19.45 -16.09 -40.40
C GLY A 482 -17.94 -15.79 -40.39
N GLY A 483 -17.42 -15.57 -39.18
CA GLY A 483 -16.00 -15.40 -38.90
C GLY A 483 -15.48 -16.45 -37.90
N LEU A 484 -14.18 -16.39 -37.63
CA LEU A 484 -13.49 -17.22 -36.66
C LEU A 484 -13.02 -16.37 -35.46
N LEU A 485 -13.06 -16.92 -34.25
CA LEU A 485 -12.41 -16.32 -33.08
C LEU A 485 -10.90 -16.61 -33.11
N VAL A 486 -10.06 -15.59 -32.94
CA VAL A 486 -8.61 -15.78 -32.83
C VAL A 486 -8.27 -16.32 -31.44
N LEU A 487 -7.60 -17.47 -31.40
CA LEU A 487 -7.07 -18.09 -30.19
C LEU A 487 -5.63 -17.65 -29.93
N GLY A 488 -5.38 -17.11 -28.75
CA GLY A 488 -4.05 -16.80 -28.24
C GLY A 488 -3.47 -17.96 -27.43
N SER A 489 -2.13 -18.07 -27.41
CA SER A 489 -1.42 -19.20 -26.77
C SER A 489 -0.27 -18.76 -25.85
N ALA A 490 -0.37 -17.60 -25.18
CA ALA A 490 0.57 -17.22 -24.13
C ALA A 490 0.17 -17.88 -22.80
N ASN A 491 1.12 -18.47 -22.07
CA ASN A 491 0.83 -19.09 -20.77
C ASN A 491 0.93 -18.09 -19.60
N VAL A 492 0.62 -18.54 -18.37
CA VAL A 492 0.60 -17.67 -17.18
C VAL A 492 1.99 -17.20 -16.74
N ASP A 493 3.05 -17.94 -17.07
CA ASP A 493 4.43 -17.66 -16.64
C ASP A 493 5.06 -16.57 -17.54
N GLU A 494 4.89 -16.65 -18.86
CA GLU A 494 5.18 -15.56 -19.82
C GLU A 494 4.36 -14.31 -19.51
N SER A 495 3.06 -14.49 -19.20
CA SER A 495 2.17 -13.39 -18.81
C SER A 495 2.57 -12.74 -17.48
N LEU A 496 3.31 -13.45 -16.63
CA LEU A 496 3.80 -12.96 -15.34
C LEU A 496 5.09 -12.13 -15.48
N THR A 497 6.01 -12.54 -16.35
CA THR A 497 7.25 -11.79 -16.65
C THR A 497 7.02 -10.62 -17.61
N GLY A 498 6.05 -10.76 -18.52
CA GLY A 498 5.91 -9.88 -19.69
C GLY A 498 6.77 -10.32 -20.88
N TYR A 499 7.19 -11.60 -20.93
CA TYR A 499 7.99 -12.17 -22.01
C TYR A 499 7.11 -12.52 -23.22
N PHE A 500 6.63 -11.49 -23.93
CA PHE A 500 5.89 -11.58 -25.19
C PHE A 500 5.95 -10.23 -25.93
N THR A 501 5.77 -10.20 -27.25
CA THR A 501 5.74 -8.91 -27.97
C THR A 501 4.38 -8.25 -27.78
N LYS A 502 4.34 -7.02 -27.26
CA LYS A 502 3.07 -6.29 -27.17
C LYS A 502 2.44 -6.12 -28.56
N TYR A 503 1.22 -6.63 -28.72
CA TYR A 503 0.44 -6.74 -29.95
C TYR A 503 0.94 -7.78 -30.98
N ASP A 504 1.60 -8.86 -30.54
CA ASP A 504 1.73 -10.11 -31.30
C ASP A 504 0.56 -11.08 -31.05
N CYS A 505 0.70 -12.36 -31.42
CA CYS A 505 -0.31 -13.41 -31.23
C CYS A 505 -0.65 -13.76 -29.76
N SER A 506 0.04 -13.17 -28.77
CA SER A 506 -0.44 -13.13 -27.36
C SER A 506 -1.73 -12.31 -27.23
N SER A 507 -1.94 -11.34 -28.13
CA SER A 507 -3.05 -10.40 -28.17
C SER A 507 -4.12 -10.90 -29.15
N ALA A 508 -4.91 -11.88 -28.69
CA ALA A 508 -5.99 -12.53 -29.42
C ALA A 508 -7.36 -12.27 -28.75
N ASP A 509 -8.45 -12.78 -29.33
CA ASP A 509 -9.82 -12.57 -28.81
C ASP A 509 -10.03 -13.29 -27.48
N ILE A 510 -9.59 -14.54 -27.41
CA ILE A 510 -9.58 -15.36 -26.19
C ILE A 510 -8.31 -16.22 -26.12
N ASN A 511 -7.89 -16.60 -24.92
CA ASN A 511 -6.73 -17.45 -24.67
C ASN A 511 -7.10 -18.49 -23.59
N PRO A 512 -7.29 -19.79 -23.94
CA PRO A 512 -7.71 -20.81 -22.99
C PRO A 512 -6.59 -21.30 -22.05
N ILE A 513 -5.32 -20.96 -22.33
CA ILE A 513 -4.16 -21.41 -21.52
C ILE A 513 -3.48 -20.29 -20.71
N GLY A 514 -3.95 -19.04 -20.82
CA GLY A 514 -3.36 -17.88 -20.12
C GLY A 514 -3.45 -17.93 -18.58
N GLY A 515 -4.16 -18.90 -18.02
CA GLY A 515 -4.19 -19.20 -16.57
C GLY A 515 -3.35 -20.41 -16.15
N VAL A 516 -2.72 -21.13 -17.09
CA VAL A 516 -2.03 -22.42 -16.88
C VAL A 516 -0.51 -22.22 -16.92
N SER A 517 0.26 -22.96 -16.11
CA SER A 517 1.73 -22.89 -16.10
C SER A 517 2.38 -23.72 -17.21
N LYS A 518 3.56 -23.32 -17.67
CA LYS A 518 4.34 -24.05 -18.70
C LYS A 518 4.58 -25.52 -18.31
N MET A 519 4.71 -25.79 -17.01
CA MET A 519 4.90 -27.13 -16.46
C MET A 519 3.60 -27.96 -16.49
N ASP A 520 2.48 -27.38 -16.06
CA ASP A 520 1.16 -28.04 -16.17
C ASP A 520 0.81 -28.31 -17.65
N LEU A 521 1.18 -27.42 -18.59
CA LEU A 521 1.00 -27.62 -20.03
C LEU A 521 1.85 -28.77 -20.59
N LYS A 522 3.11 -28.93 -20.16
CA LYS A 522 3.93 -30.10 -20.55
C LYS A 522 3.32 -31.41 -20.06
N CYS A 523 2.83 -31.47 -18.82
CA CYS A 523 2.11 -32.63 -18.29
C CYS A 523 0.80 -32.90 -19.06
N PHE A 524 0.04 -31.85 -19.39
CA PHE A 524 -1.17 -31.95 -20.20
C PHE A 524 -0.91 -32.51 -21.61
N LEU A 525 0.17 -32.10 -22.31
CA LEU A 525 0.53 -32.70 -23.60
C LEU A 525 0.90 -34.19 -23.46
N GLN A 526 1.60 -34.59 -22.40
CA GLN A 526 1.90 -36.00 -22.11
C GLN A 526 0.63 -36.81 -21.81
N TYR A 527 -0.39 -36.21 -21.19
CA TYR A 527 -1.73 -36.78 -21.08
C TYR A 527 -2.39 -36.91 -22.46
N CYS A 528 -2.34 -35.88 -23.31
CA CYS A 528 -2.93 -35.91 -24.66
C CYS A 528 -2.31 -36.98 -25.57
N VAL A 529 -0.99 -37.23 -25.50
CA VAL A 529 -0.35 -38.37 -26.20
C VAL A 529 -1.06 -39.67 -25.83
N LYS A 530 -1.30 -39.93 -24.53
CA LYS A 530 -1.90 -41.17 -24.04
C LYS A 530 -3.42 -41.23 -24.29
N ARG A 531 -4.14 -40.12 -24.07
CA ARG A 531 -5.60 -40.05 -24.11
C ARG A 531 -6.17 -39.94 -25.52
N PHE A 532 -5.49 -39.19 -26.40
CA PHE A 532 -5.94 -38.87 -27.75
C PHE A 532 -5.07 -39.49 -28.85
N GLN A 533 -3.98 -40.21 -28.50
CA GLN A 533 -3.08 -40.90 -29.43
C GLN A 533 -2.38 -39.97 -30.45
N LEU A 534 -2.17 -38.70 -30.06
CA LEU A 534 -1.53 -37.67 -30.87
C LEU A 534 0.00 -37.80 -30.79
N THR A 535 0.59 -38.64 -31.64
CA THR A 535 2.04 -38.93 -31.65
C THR A 535 2.91 -37.71 -32.00
N ALA A 536 2.39 -36.73 -32.75
CA ALA A 536 3.11 -35.50 -33.08
C ALA A 536 3.53 -34.69 -31.84
N LEU A 537 2.80 -34.85 -30.72
CA LEU A 537 3.12 -34.15 -29.47
C LEU A 537 4.43 -34.61 -28.83
N VAL A 538 4.93 -35.81 -29.16
CA VAL A 538 6.21 -36.32 -28.61
C VAL A 538 7.37 -35.46 -29.11
N SER A 539 7.47 -35.25 -30.43
CA SER A 539 8.53 -34.39 -31.00
C SER A 539 8.37 -32.91 -30.65
N ILE A 540 7.17 -32.47 -30.24
CA ILE A 540 6.90 -31.12 -29.72
C ILE A 540 7.38 -30.98 -28.26
N LEU A 541 7.31 -32.05 -27.46
CA LEU A 541 7.78 -32.08 -26.08
C LEU A 541 9.31 -32.23 -25.96
N ASP A 542 9.92 -32.98 -26.89
CA ASP A 542 11.38 -33.19 -26.96
C ASP A 542 12.12 -32.00 -27.58
N ALA A 543 11.42 -31.09 -28.27
CA ALA A 543 12.01 -29.90 -28.88
C ALA A 543 12.41 -28.82 -27.85
N PRO A 544 13.55 -28.13 -28.03
CA PRO A 544 13.95 -27.03 -27.16
C PRO A 544 13.00 -25.82 -27.31
N PRO A 545 12.65 -25.12 -26.22
CA PRO A 545 11.77 -23.94 -26.27
C PRO A 545 12.50 -22.74 -26.88
N THR A 546 12.02 -22.27 -28.03
CA THR A 546 12.54 -21.11 -28.77
C THR A 546 11.46 -20.47 -29.64
N ALA A 547 11.65 -19.19 -29.98
CA ALA A 547 10.72 -18.41 -30.80
C ALA A 547 11.11 -18.30 -32.30
N GLU A 548 12.30 -18.76 -32.71
CA GLU A 548 12.81 -18.71 -34.10
C GLU A 548 12.67 -17.33 -34.79
N LEU A 549 12.93 -16.25 -34.05
CA LEU A 549 12.81 -14.85 -34.55
C LEU A 549 14.14 -14.23 -35.01
N GLU A 550 15.27 -14.89 -34.77
CA GLU A 550 16.62 -14.51 -35.24
C GLU A 550 17.18 -15.52 -36.25
N PRO A 551 18.09 -15.10 -37.16
CA PRO A 551 18.78 -16.00 -38.06
C PRO A 551 19.51 -17.14 -37.33
N LEU A 552 19.44 -18.34 -37.88
CA LEU A 552 20.12 -19.52 -37.37
C LEU A 552 21.63 -19.47 -37.67
N THR A 553 22.48 -19.50 -36.65
CA THR A 553 23.94 -19.61 -36.81
C THR A 553 24.31 -21.07 -36.99
N ASP A 554 25.05 -21.41 -38.06
CA ASP A 554 25.46 -22.78 -38.40
C ASP A 554 24.29 -23.80 -38.42
N GLY A 555 23.10 -23.34 -38.81
CA GLY A 555 21.87 -24.15 -38.82
C GLY A 555 21.30 -24.48 -37.44
N LYS A 556 21.80 -23.84 -36.37
CA LYS A 556 21.36 -24.07 -34.98
C LYS A 556 20.62 -22.88 -34.40
N VAL A 557 19.68 -23.19 -33.51
CA VAL A 557 18.96 -22.23 -32.67
C VAL A 557 19.96 -21.53 -31.75
N VAL A 558 20.03 -20.20 -31.84
CA VAL A 558 20.99 -19.37 -31.08
C VAL A 558 20.49 -19.06 -29.66
N GLN A 559 19.17 -19.06 -29.44
CA GLN A 559 18.53 -18.58 -28.22
C GLN A 559 17.33 -19.46 -27.83
N THR A 560 17.26 -19.83 -26.55
CA THR A 560 16.09 -20.45 -25.91
C THR A 560 15.40 -19.50 -24.95
N ASP A 561 14.12 -19.71 -24.68
CA ASP A 561 13.30 -18.80 -23.88
C ASP A 561 13.83 -18.63 -22.44
N GLU A 562 14.24 -19.73 -21.81
CA GLU A 562 14.77 -19.74 -20.44
C GLU A 562 16.14 -19.04 -20.34
N ALA A 563 16.92 -19.04 -21.42
CA ALA A 563 18.22 -18.37 -21.48
C ALA A 563 18.08 -16.83 -21.59
N ASP A 564 17.10 -16.34 -22.35
CA ASP A 564 16.85 -14.88 -22.49
C ASP A 564 16.09 -14.31 -21.29
N MET A 565 15.20 -15.09 -20.68
CA MET A 565 14.60 -14.74 -19.38
C MET A 565 15.60 -14.80 -18.22
N GLY A 566 16.72 -15.54 -18.38
CA GLY A 566 17.72 -15.75 -17.33
C GLY A 566 17.23 -16.60 -16.14
N MET A 567 16.17 -17.39 -16.34
CA MET A 567 15.59 -18.29 -15.34
C MET A 567 14.75 -19.38 -16.02
N THR A 568 14.63 -20.54 -15.37
CA THR A 568 13.79 -21.64 -15.87
C THR A 568 12.31 -21.42 -15.56
N TYR A 569 11.44 -22.06 -16.34
CA TYR A 569 10.00 -22.06 -16.11
C TYR A 569 9.60 -22.72 -14.77
N SER A 570 10.43 -23.62 -14.22
CA SER A 570 10.16 -24.25 -12.91
C SER A 570 10.41 -23.28 -11.76
N GLU A 571 11.51 -22.53 -11.80
CA GLU A 571 11.82 -21.44 -10.86
C GLU A 571 10.77 -20.32 -10.96
N LEU A 572 10.43 -19.91 -12.18
CA LEU A 572 9.41 -18.89 -12.46
C LEU A 572 8.03 -19.29 -11.91
N SER A 573 7.63 -20.55 -12.08
CA SER A 573 6.38 -21.09 -11.51
C SER A 573 6.37 -21.04 -9.97
N VAL A 574 7.51 -21.31 -9.31
CA VAL A 574 7.66 -21.14 -7.85
C VAL A 574 7.56 -19.66 -7.44
N ILE A 575 8.26 -18.76 -8.14
CA ILE A 575 8.21 -17.31 -7.93
C ILE A 575 6.78 -16.77 -8.11
N GLY A 576 6.07 -17.23 -9.14
CA GLY A 576 4.67 -16.90 -9.42
C GLY A 576 3.73 -17.32 -8.28
N ARG A 577 3.85 -18.57 -7.81
CA ARG A 577 3.09 -19.07 -6.65
C ARG A 577 3.39 -18.27 -5.37
N LEU A 578 4.66 -17.99 -5.06
CA LEU A 578 5.04 -17.19 -3.89
C LEU A 578 4.48 -15.76 -3.95
N ARG A 579 4.54 -15.11 -5.12
CA ARG A 579 4.00 -13.76 -5.35
C ARG A 579 2.48 -13.72 -5.28
N LYS A 580 1.78 -14.60 -6.01
CA LYS A 580 0.32 -14.52 -6.23
C LYS A 580 -0.50 -15.29 -5.21
N ILE A 581 -0.06 -16.49 -4.81
CA ILE A 581 -0.75 -17.33 -3.81
C ILE A 581 -0.29 -16.91 -2.41
N SER A 582 1.00 -17.04 -2.09
CA SER A 582 1.56 -16.74 -0.76
C SER A 582 1.72 -15.24 -0.46
N LYS A 583 1.32 -14.35 -1.39
CA LYS A 583 1.34 -12.88 -1.26
C LYS A 583 2.70 -12.29 -0.86
N CYS A 584 3.79 -13.00 -1.12
CA CYS A 584 5.13 -12.62 -0.66
C CYS A 584 5.65 -11.41 -1.43
N GLY A 585 6.04 -10.35 -0.71
CA GLY A 585 6.91 -9.31 -1.24
C GLY A 585 8.34 -9.85 -1.48
N PRO A 586 9.21 -9.08 -2.17
CA PRO A 586 10.54 -9.56 -2.56
C PRO A 586 11.39 -10.09 -1.38
N TYR A 587 11.35 -9.43 -0.23
CA TYR A 587 12.07 -9.88 0.97
C TYR A 587 11.49 -11.19 1.54
N SER A 588 10.17 -11.28 1.70
CA SER A 588 9.51 -12.52 2.17
C SER A 588 9.71 -13.70 1.23
N MET A 589 9.78 -13.42 -0.08
CA MET A 589 10.10 -14.40 -1.12
C MET A 589 11.55 -14.87 -0.98
N PHE A 590 12.52 -13.95 -0.94
CA PHE A 590 13.94 -14.24 -0.72
C PHE A 590 14.18 -15.07 0.56
N CYS A 591 13.57 -14.69 1.68
CA CYS A 591 13.65 -15.46 2.92
C CYS A 591 13.10 -16.89 2.80
N LYS A 592 12.06 -17.12 1.98
CA LYS A 592 11.58 -18.48 1.69
C LYS A 592 12.53 -19.24 0.75
N LEU A 593 12.96 -18.62 -0.34
CA LEU A 593 13.83 -19.23 -1.34
C LEU A 593 15.20 -19.62 -0.78
N ILE A 594 15.79 -18.85 0.15
CA ILE A 594 17.01 -19.25 0.88
C ILE A 594 16.85 -20.63 1.55
N HIS A 595 15.70 -20.90 2.15
CA HIS A 595 15.46 -22.17 2.84
C HIS A 595 15.06 -23.28 1.88
N SER A 596 14.20 -22.98 0.88
CA SER A 596 13.71 -23.94 -0.11
C SER A 596 14.74 -24.36 -1.15
N TRP A 597 15.74 -23.51 -1.44
CA TRP A 597 16.81 -23.78 -2.41
C TRP A 597 18.21 -23.81 -1.75
N ARG A 598 18.29 -24.04 -0.44
CA ARG A 598 19.54 -24.06 0.36
C ARG A 598 20.61 -25.03 -0.17
N GLU A 599 20.19 -26.07 -0.89
CA GLU A 599 21.02 -27.13 -1.49
C GLU A 599 21.42 -26.81 -2.94
N THR A 600 20.84 -25.75 -3.53
CA THR A 600 21.02 -25.35 -4.94
C THR A 600 21.73 -24.00 -5.06
N PHE A 601 21.46 -23.06 -4.15
CA PHE A 601 22.02 -21.71 -4.14
C PHE A 601 22.50 -21.31 -2.74
N SER A 602 23.56 -20.49 -2.66
CA SER A 602 24.16 -20.10 -1.38
C SER A 602 23.69 -18.71 -0.89
N PRO A 603 23.51 -18.49 0.42
CA PRO A 603 23.19 -17.15 0.96
C PRO A 603 24.25 -16.08 0.67
N SER A 604 25.48 -16.49 0.30
CA SER A 604 26.56 -15.57 -0.03
C SER A 604 26.37 -14.83 -1.36
N GLN A 605 25.48 -15.32 -2.23
CA GLN A 605 25.06 -14.66 -3.48
C GLN A 605 24.14 -13.45 -3.25
N ALA A 606 24.15 -12.85 -2.06
CA ALA A 606 23.29 -11.72 -1.72
C ALA A 606 24.04 -10.54 -1.07
N TYR A 607 25.39 -10.59 -0.98
CA TYR A 607 26.14 -9.65 -0.14
C TYR A 607 27.46 -9.10 -0.68
N LEU A 608 27.77 -9.29 -1.97
CA LEU A 608 28.99 -8.72 -2.57
C LEU A 608 28.83 -7.22 -2.86
N ILE A 609 29.25 -6.38 -1.91
CA ILE A 609 29.58 -4.96 -2.20
C ILE A 609 30.93 -4.96 -2.93
N GLY A 610 30.93 -4.56 -4.20
CA GLY A 610 32.13 -4.53 -5.02
C GLY A 610 33.15 -3.46 -4.58
N TRP A 611 34.44 -3.78 -4.71
CA TRP A 611 35.54 -2.83 -4.48
C TRP A 611 35.46 -1.56 -5.35
N ASP A 612 34.78 -1.65 -6.50
CA ASP A 612 34.56 -0.49 -7.38
C ASP A 612 33.42 0.42 -6.88
N GLU A 613 32.35 -0.11 -6.26
CA GLU A 613 31.37 0.75 -5.55
C GLU A 613 32.02 1.50 -4.38
N PHE A 614 32.93 0.84 -3.65
CA PHE A 614 33.73 1.46 -2.60
C PHE A 614 34.56 2.64 -3.14
N ARG A 615 35.23 2.47 -4.30
CA ARG A 615 35.97 3.55 -4.98
C ARG A 615 35.06 4.66 -5.54
N MET A 616 33.86 4.34 -6.02
CA MET A 616 32.90 5.34 -6.50
C MET A 616 32.30 6.18 -5.37
N ASN A 617 32.20 5.64 -4.15
CA ASN A 617 31.64 6.33 -3.00
C ASN A 617 32.65 7.30 -2.34
N LYS A 618 32.85 8.47 -2.96
CA LYS A 618 33.79 9.51 -2.49
C LYS A 618 33.63 9.94 -1.01
N TRP A 619 32.45 9.75 -0.41
CA TRP A 619 32.24 9.99 1.03
C TRP A 619 32.93 8.95 1.91
N LEU A 620 33.03 7.70 1.47
CA LEU A 620 33.68 6.61 2.20
C LEU A 620 35.21 6.70 2.11
N ILE A 621 35.74 7.16 0.98
CA ILE A 621 37.15 7.57 0.86
C ILE A 621 37.43 8.73 1.83
N GLY A 622 36.57 9.77 1.83
CA GLY A 622 36.68 10.89 2.76
C GLY A 622 36.67 10.47 4.24
N TYR A 623 35.89 9.45 4.60
CA TYR A 623 35.88 8.86 5.94
C TYR A 623 37.25 8.33 6.38
N ILE A 624 37.91 7.58 5.50
CA ILE A 624 39.18 6.93 5.80
C ILE A 624 40.29 7.98 5.92
N VAL A 625 40.28 9.01 5.07
CA VAL A 625 41.18 10.17 5.18
C VAL A 625 40.94 10.92 6.50
N VAL A 626 39.68 11.14 6.88
CA VAL A 626 39.29 11.78 8.14
C VAL A 626 39.69 10.97 9.38
N ILE A 627 39.56 9.64 9.34
CA ILE A 627 40.03 8.75 10.40
C ILE A 627 41.56 8.78 10.48
N ALA A 628 42.27 8.66 9.36
CA ALA A 628 43.74 8.72 9.33
C ALA A 628 44.26 10.05 9.90
N ALA A 629 43.69 11.19 9.49
CA ALA A 629 44.01 12.50 10.06
C ALA A 629 43.70 12.59 11.57
N SER A 630 42.58 11.99 12.02
CA SER A 630 42.20 11.95 13.44
C SER A 630 43.11 11.06 14.29
N VAL A 631 43.73 10.04 13.69
CA VAL A 631 44.76 9.19 14.34
C VAL A 631 46.10 9.91 14.38
N ILE A 632 46.50 10.59 13.31
CA ILE A 632 47.75 11.38 13.27
C ILE A 632 47.71 12.51 14.32
N ASP A 633 46.62 13.29 14.38
CA ASP A 633 46.36 14.30 15.43
C ASP A 633 46.39 13.69 16.85
N TRP A 634 46.04 12.42 17.03
CA TRP A 634 46.12 11.73 18.33
C TRP A 634 47.54 11.33 18.70
N MET A 635 48.30 10.78 17.76
CA MET A 635 49.70 10.43 17.98
C MET A 635 50.55 11.68 18.28
N LEU A 636 50.28 12.80 17.58
CA LEU A 636 50.94 14.09 17.81
C LEU A 636 50.60 14.68 19.19
N SER A 637 49.31 14.83 19.54
CA SER A 637 48.90 15.35 20.85
C SER A 637 49.39 14.50 22.04
N ILE A 638 49.57 13.19 21.85
CA ILE A 638 50.21 12.32 22.85
C ILE A 638 51.72 12.58 22.90
N SER A 639 52.40 12.64 21.75
CA SER A 639 53.84 12.88 21.66
C SER A 639 54.26 14.27 22.19
N MET A 640 53.37 15.27 22.16
CA MET A 640 53.60 16.62 22.69
C MET A 640 53.02 16.84 24.10
N VAL A 641 52.68 15.77 24.83
CA VAL A 641 52.16 15.83 26.22
C VAL A 641 50.97 16.81 26.35
N CYS A 642 50.07 16.81 25.36
CA CYS A 642 48.91 17.69 25.26
C CYS A 642 49.17 19.21 25.24
N SER A 643 50.42 19.67 25.05
CA SER A 643 50.77 21.11 25.03
C SER A 643 50.38 21.86 23.74
N GLU A 644 49.80 21.19 22.75
CA GLU A 644 49.38 21.79 21.48
C GLU A 644 48.15 22.71 21.61
N SER A 645 48.29 23.95 21.14
CA SER A 645 47.19 24.93 20.99
C SER A 645 46.24 24.59 19.83
N LEU A 646 46.77 24.10 18.71
CA LEU A 646 46.03 23.82 17.47
C LEU A 646 45.65 22.33 17.35
N ARG A 647 44.47 21.97 17.87
CA ARG A 647 43.93 20.59 17.79
C ARG A 647 42.98 20.40 16.61
N VAL A 648 43.54 20.13 15.43
CA VAL A 648 42.86 20.08 14.12
C VAL A 648 41.63 19.17 14.11
N ARG A 649 41.67 18.03 14.81
CA ARG A 649 40.54 17.09 14.92
C ARG A 649 39.25 17.73 15.41
N ARG A 650 39.30 18.82 16.20
CA ARG A 650 38.09 19.53 16.65
C ARG A 650 37.23 19.93 15.44
N LEU A 651 37.80 20.63 14.45
CA LEU A 651 37.11 21.06 13.23
C LEU A 651 36.63 19.90 12.34
N ILE A 652 37.23 18.72 12.45
CA ILE A 652 36.90 17.55 11.62
C ILE A 652 35.73 16.73 12.19
N ARG A 653 35.46 16.78 13.50
CA ARG A 653 34.36 16.04 14.17
C ARG A 653 32.99 16.14 13.48
N PRO A 654 32.54 17.31 12.97
CA PRO A 654 31.29 17.43 12.22
C PRO A 654 31.14 16.51 11.00
N PHE A 655 32.26 16.09 10.37
CA PHE A 655 32.23 15.21 9.21
C PHE A 655 31.59 13.85 9.52
N PHE A 656 31.80 13.30 10.72
CA PHE A 656 31.20 12.03 11.15
C PHE A 656 29.67 12.11 11.22
N LEU A 657 29.14 13.25 11.68
CA LEU A 657 27.70 13.50 11.77
C LEU A 657 27.07 13.77 10.39
N LEU A 658 27.75 14.55 9.54
CA LEU A 658 27.40 14.70 8.11
C LEU A 658 27.47 13.37 7.35
N GLN A 659 28.37 12.48 7.72
CA GLN A 659 28.54 11.19 7.06
C GLN A 659 27.34 10.25 7.28
N ASN A 660 26.90 10.13 8.53
CA ASN A 660 25.88 9.14 8.91
C ASN A 660 24.47 9.57 8.47
N SER A 661 24.24 10.86 8.22
CA SER A 661 22.96 11.36 7.70
C SER A 661 22.95 11.48 6.17
N SER A 662 22.36 10.49 5.49
CA SER A 662 22.14 10.51 4.04
C SER A 662 21.29 11.69 3.55
N LEU A 663 20.43 12.24 4.42
CA LEU A 663 19.62 13.43 4.15
C LEU A 663 20.48 14.71 4.21
N MET A 664 21.39 14.83 5.19
CA MET A 664 22.30 15.99 5.28
C MET A 664 23.28 16.05 4.09
N LYS A 665 23.78 14.90 3.62
CA LYS A 665 24.58 14.83 2.37
C LYS A 665 23.84 15.36 1.14
N LYS A 666 22.54 15.05 1.03
CA LYS A 666 21.68 15.56 -0.04
C LYS A 666 21.52 17.09 0.08
N THR A 667 21.20 17.59 1.28
CA THR A 667 21.04 19.04 1.52
C THR A 667 22.33 19.81 1.27
N LEU A 668 23.49 19.33 1.73
CA LEU A 668 24.78 19.97 1.49
C LEU A 668 25.12 20.04 -0.01
N LYS A 669 24.78 19.00 -0.79
CA LYS A 669 24.91 19.03 -2.26
C LYS A 669 23.96 20.03 -2.92
N CYS A 670 22.80 20.31 -2.32
CA CYS A 670 21.89 21.37 -2.77
C CYS A 670 22.49 22.76 -2.48
N ILE A 671 22.93 23.01 -1.25
CA ILE A 671 23.56 24.28 -0.84
C ILE A 671 24.79 24.58 -1.72
N LYS A 672 25.62 23.57 -2.05
CA LYS A 672 26.74 23.75 -2.98
C LYS A 672 26.30 24.15 -4.41
N ARG A 673 25.09 23.78 -4.85
CA ARG A 673 24.53 24.20 -6.14
C ARG A 673 23.95 25.62 -6.09
N THR A 674 23.35 26.06 -4.97
CA THR A 674 22.77 27.41 -4.85
C THR A 674 23.81 28.49 -4.52
N LEU A 675 24.93 28.12 -3.88
CA LEU A 675 25.97 29.06 -3.46
C LEU A 675 26.54 29.97 -4.58
N PRO A 676 26.76 29.52 -5.84
CA PRO A 676 27.28 30.41 -6.89
C PRO A 676 26.31 31.53 -7.31
N GLU A 677 24.99 31.28 -7.27
CA GLU A 677 23.97 32.28 -7.58
C GLU A 677 23.75 33.23 -6.39
N ILE A 678 23.83 32.71 -5.16
CA ILE A 678 23.87 33.53 -3.94
C ILE A 678 25.09 34.46 -3.98
N ALA A 679 26.26 33.96 -4.42
CA ALA A 679 27.49 34.73 -4.53
C ALA A 679 27.44 35.86 -5.57
N SER A 680 26.73 35.70 -6.70
CA SER A 680 26.60 36.79 -7.67
C SER A 680 25.70 37.92 -7.16
N VAL A 681 24.67 37.63 -6.37
CA VAL A 681 23.85 38.66 -5.71
C VAL A 681 24.62 39.36 -4.59
N ILE A 682 25.42 38.62 -3.80
CA ILE A 682 26.33 39.22 -2.81
C ILE A 682 27.36 40.13 -3.48
N LEU A 683 27.95 39.72 -4.60
CA LEU A 683 28.89 40.53 -5.38
C LEU A 683 28.22 41.81 -5.89
N LEU A 684 26.99 41.70 -6.42
CA LEU A 684 26.21 42.86 -6.86
C LEU A 684 25.92 43.82 -5.69
N LEU A 685 25.57 43.30 -4.51
CA LEU A 685 25.34 44.10 -3.31
C LEU A 685 26.61 44.80 -2.82
N ALA A 686 27.75 44.10 -2.83
CA ALA A 686 29.04 44.67 -2.47
C ALA A 686 29.44 45.80 -3.43
N LEU A 687 29.21 45.64 -4.74
CA LEU A 687 29.43 46.70 -5.73
C LEU A 687 28.54 47.93 -5.48
N HIS A 688 27.27 47.73 -5.12
CA HIS A 688 26.37 48.84 -4.75
C HIS A 688 26.83 49.54 -3.46
N LEU A 689 27.18 48.78 -2.41
CA LEU A 689 27.70 49.34 -1.16
C LEU A 689 28.97 50.16 -1.39
N CYS A 690 29.93 49.64 -2.16
CA CYS A 690 31.15 50.38 -2.53
C CYS A 690 30.83 51.67 -3.31
N LEU A 691 29.91 51.61 -4.29
CA LEU A 691 29.48 52.78 -5.06
C LEU A 691 28.86 53.86 -4.17
N PHE A 692 27.90 53.50 -3.32
CA PHE A 692 27.26 54.44 -2.39
C PHE A 692 28.21 54.93 -1.29
N THR A 693 29.22 54.13 -0.90
CA THR A 693 30.28 54.57 0.02
C THR A 693 31.13 55.66 -0.61
N MET A 694 31.57 55.48 -1.86
CA MET A 694 32.33 56.50 -2.60
C MET A 694 31.50 57.77 -2.81
N ILE A 695 30.21 57.64 -3.15
CA ILE A 695 29.29 58.80 -3.27
C ILE A 695 29.11 59.51 -1.92
N GLY A 696 28.91 58.77 -0.83
CA GLY A 696 28.78 59.33 0.51
C GLY A 696 30.02 60.09 0.97
N MET A 697 31.22 59.54 0.74
CA MET A 697 32.50 60.22 1.04
C MET A 697 32.74 61.48 0.19
N LEU A 698 32.15 61.58 -1.01
CA LEU A 698 32.21 62.77 -1.86
C LEU A 698 31.18 63.84 -1.47
N ILE A 699 29.97 63.43 -1.05
CA ILE A 699 28.91 64.35 -0.60
C ILE A 699 29.26 64.93 0.78
N PHE A 700 29.70 64.09 1.71
CA PHE A 700 30.09 64.46 3.07
C PHE A 700 31.62 64.64 3.18
N ALA A 701 32.25 65.24 2.17
CA ALA A 701 33.67 65.56 2.20
C ALA A 701 33.98 66.61 3.30
N LYS A 702 35.19 66.55 3.86
CA LYS A 702 35.63 67.45 4.94
C LYS A 702 35.54 68.93 4.51
N SER A 703 34.81 69.72 5.30
CA SER A 703 34.68 71.19 5.16
C SER A 703 35.71 71.92 6.02
N ASP A 704 36.01 73.18 5.69
CA ASP A 704 36.83 74.07 6.53
C ASP A 704 36.10 74.55 7.79
N ASP A 705 34.76 74.45 7.83
CA ASP A 705 33.93 74.77 8.99
C ASP A 705 33.86 73.57 9.96
N PRO A 706 34.54 73.61 11.13
CA PRO A 706 34.61 72.47 12.03
C PRO A 706 33.24 72.07 12.61
N LYS A 707 32.24 72.97 12.62
CA LYS A 707 30.89 72.65 13.11
C LYS A 707 30.08 71.79 12.14
N LYS A 708 30.51 71.66 10.88
CA LYS A 708 29.84 70.84 9.85
C LYS A 708 30.49 69.46 9.65
N ASN A 709 31.66 69.23 10.24
CA ASN A 709 32.44 68.00 10.04
C ASN A 709 31.99 66.80 10.88
N GLY A 710 30.97 66.92 11.73
CA GLY A 710 30.51 65.84 12.62
C GLY A 710 30.12 64.56 11.88
N GLU A 711 29.33 64.67 10.80
CA GLU A 711 28.94 63.55 9.93
C GLU A 711 30.16 62.88 9.27
N TRP A 712 31.10 63.69 8.76
CA TRP A 712 32.33 63.20 8.14
C TRP A 712 33.22 62.46 9.15
N GLU A 713 33.50 63.08 10.29
CA GLU A 713 34.39 62.51 11.32
C GLU A 713 33.81 61.23 11.95
N THR A 714 32.48 61.19 12.12
CA THR A 714 31.77 60.03 12.68
C THR A 714 31.68 58.89 11.67
N TYR A 715 31.17 59.13 10.46
CA TYR A 715 30.82 58.04 9.52
C TYR A 715 31.74 57.97 8.29
N PHE A 716 31.99 59.10 7.61
CA PHE A 716 32.59 59.10 6.26
C PHE A 716 34.12 59.34 6.21
N LYS A 717 34.80 59.32 7.36
CA LYS A 717 36.22 59.73 7.52
C LYS A 717 37.20 58.95 6.62
N ASN A 718 37.08 57.62 6.62
CA ASN A 718 37.94 56.68 5.89
C ASN A 718 37.08 55.61 5.19
N LEU A 719 37.52 55.08 4.05
CA LEU A 719 36.77 54.10 3.25
C LEU A 719 36.28 52.87 4.05
N PRO A 720 37.07 52.21 4.92
CA PRO A 720 36.58 51.07 5.71
C PRO A 720 35.47 51.46 6.70
N LYS A 721 35.56 52.65 7.32
CA LYS A 721 34.59 53.16 8.31
C LYS A 721 33.30 53.63 7.64
N ALA A 722 33.41 54.22 6.45
CA ALA A 722 32.27 54.60 5.64
C ALA A 722 31.51 53.36 5.13
N LEU A 723 32.24 52.34 4.67
CA LEU A 723 31.69 51.07 4.20
C LEU A 723 31.02 50.28 5.34
N SER A 724 31.63 50.24 6.53
CA SER A 724 31.02 49.60 7.71
C SER A 724 29.79 50.36 8.20
N SER A 725 29.80 51.69 8.21
CA SER A 725 28.64 52.51 8.59
C SER A 725 27.44 52.28 7.64
N LEU A 726 27.68 52.24 6.32
CA LEU A 726 26.65 51.93 5.33
C LEU A 726 26.17 50.47 5.40
N LEU A 727 27.06 49.52 5.69
CA LEU A 727 26.68 48.12 5.93
C LEU A 727 25.81 47.99 7.19
N VAL A 728 26.14 48.70 8.27
CA VAL A 728 25.33 48.74 9.51
C VAL A 728 23.96 49.37 9.23
N LEU A 729 23.88 50.43 8.43
CA LEU A 729 22.60 51.03 8.01
C LEU A 729 21.73 50.07 7.19
N LEU A 730 22.34 49.28 6.29
CA LEU A 730 21.65 48.30 5.46
C LEU A 730 21.17 47.04 6.22
N THR A 731 21.76 46.74 7.38
CA THR A 731 21.59 45.45 8.06
C THR A 731 20.97 45.52 9.46
N THR A 732 20.89 46.71 10.08
CA THR A 732 20.31 46.86 11.41
C THR A 732 18.79 46.85 11.37
N ALA A 733 18.18 46.09 12.30
CA ALA A 733 16.72 46.03 12.44
C ALA A 733 16.05 47.39 12.76
N ASN A 734 16.84 48.37 13.20
CA ASN A 734 16.37 49.70 13.58
C ASN A 734 15.97 50.57 12.37
N ASN A 735 16.40 50.22 11.14
CA ASN A 735 15.92 50.80 9.88
C ASN A 735 15.38 49.67 8.97
N PRO A 736 14.09 49.31 9.11
CA PRO A 736 13.57 48.05 8.58
C PRO A 736 13.57 47.94 7.05
N ASP A 737 13.34 49.04 6.33
CA ASP A 737 12.99 49.02 4.90
C ASP A 737 14.10 48.42 4.01
N GLY A 738 15.36 48.81 4.25
CA GLY A 738 16.51 48.27 3.51
C GLY A 738 16.76 46.79 3.81
N THR A 739 16.66 46.41 5.08
CA THR A 739 16.85 45.03 5.55
C THR A 739 15.79 44.09 4.96
N TYR A 740 14.51 44.49 5.00
CA TYR A 740 13.42 43.67 4.45
C TYR A 740 13.46 43.55 2.93
N LEU A 741 13.81 44.62 2.19
CA LEU A 741 13.94 44.54 0.73
C LEU A 741 15.00 43.51 0.32
N LEU A 742 16.17 43.54 0.96
CA LEU A 742 17.25 42.59 0.71
C LEU A 742 16.85 41.14 1.08
N MET A 743 16.25 40.92 2.24
CA MET A 743 15.86 39.58 2.69
C MET A 743 14.73 38.98 1.83
N ASN A 744 13.77 39.79 1.37
CA ASN A 744 12.72 39.35 0.46
C ASN A 744 13.28 38.97 -0.93
N LEU A 745 14.21 39.77 -1.47
CA LEU A 745 14.87 39.46 -2.74
C LEU A 745 15.68 38.15 -2.65
N MET A 746 16.48 37.98 -1.60
CA MET A 746 17.26 36.77 -1.36
C MET A 746 16.36 35.54 -1.15
N THR A 747 15.26 35.68 -0.41
CA THR A 747 14.26 34.61 -0.22
C THR A 747 13.63 34.19 -1.54
N ALA A 748 13.26 35.13 -2.42
CA ALA A 748 12.67 34.81 -3.72
C ALA A 748 13.63 34.02 -4.63
N ILE A 749 14.90 34.41 -4.68
CA ILE A 749 15.94 33.74 -5.48
C ILE A 749 16.24 32.34 -4.92
N ILE A 750 16.40 32.22 -3.60
CA ILE A 750 16.64 30.94 -2.91
C ILE A 750 15.44 29.99 -3.11
N TYR A 751 14.21 30.50 -2.99
CA TYR A 751 12.99 29.72 -3.23
C TYR A 751 12.93 29.19 -4.67
N ASN A 752 13.21 30.03 -5.67
CA ASN A 752 13.16 29.63 -7.07
C ASN A 752 14.13 28.47 -7.41
N GLN A 753 15.32 28.42 -6.79
CA GLN A 753 16.27 27.31 -6.95
C GLN A 753 15.99 26.09 -6.06
N PHE A 754 15.27 26.25 -4.94
CA PHE A 754 14.82 25.12 -4.13
C PHE A 754 13.56 24.43 -4.69
N ARG A 755 12.76 25.15 -5.48
CA ARG A 755 11.52 24.66 -6.08
C ARG A 755 11.75 23.39 -6.90
N GLY A 756 11.00 22.33 -6.60
CA GLY A 756 11.11 21.03 -7.26
C GLY A 756 12.30 20.15 -6.83
N TYR A 757 13.21 20.63 -5.96
CA TYR A 757 14.29 19.80 -5.42
C TYR A 757 13.76 18.56 -4.65
N LEU A 758 12.67 18.74 -3.90
CA LEU A 758 11.98 17.65 -3.21
C LEU A 758 11.42 16.61 -4.19
N LEU A 759 10.80 17.07 -5.29
CA LEU A 759 10.29 16.20 -6.36
C LEU A 759 11.41 15.36 -6.97
N MET A 760 12.53 15.97 -7.33
CA MET A 760 13.71 15.27 -7.87
C MET A 760 14.38 14.36 -6.85
N SER A 761 14.41 14.72 -5.56
CA SER A 761 14.95 13.87 -4.49
C SER A 761 14.11 12.60 -4.27
N VAL A 762 12.78 12.69 -4.45
CA VAL A 762 11.83 11.57 -4.41
C VAL A 762 11.92 10.72 -5.68
N GLN A 763 11.90 11.33 -6.86
CA GLN A 763 12.08 10.61 -8.14
C GLN A 763 13.42 9.87 -8.19
N THR A 764 14.52 10.51 -7.77
CA THR A 764 15.84 9.87 -7.63
C THR A 764 15.80 8.70 -6.63
N SER A 765 15.02 8.81 -5.55
CA SER A 765 14.84 7.70 -4.59
C SER A 765 14.08 6.51 -5.19
N ILE A 766 13.09 6.76 -6.04
CA ILE A 766 12.33 5.74 -6.77
C ILE A 766 13.22 5.08 -7.85
N ILE A 767 13.98 5.88 -8.60
CA ILE A 767 14.97 5.38 -9.57
C ILE A 767 16.03 4.54 -8.85
N ARG A 768 16.54 4.99 -7.69
CA ARG A 768 17.52 4.24 -6.90
C ARG A 768 16.95 2.94 -6.32
N ARG A 769 15.65 2.87 -6.01
CA ARG A 769 14.97 1.60 -5.70
C ARG A 769 14.91 0.66 -6.91
N ARG A 770 14.57 1.16 -8.11
CA ARG A 770 14.60 0.36 -9.36
C ARG A 770 16.01 -0.12 -9.70
N LEU A 771 17.02 0.73 -9.52
CA LEU A 771 18.43 0.40 -9.76
C LEU A 771 18.97 -0.58 -8.70
N GLY A 772 18.55 -0.45 -7.44
CA GLY A 772 18.83 -1.43 -6.38
C GLY A 772 18.15 -2.78 -6.60
N ILE A 773 16.95 -2.82 -7.22
CA ILE A 773 16.32 -4.09 -7.66
C ILE A 773 17.16 -4.74 -8.78
N ARG A 774 17.69 -3.94 -9.72
CA ARG A 774 18.55 -4.45 -10.80
C ARG A 774 19.93 -4.91 -10.30
N ALA A 775 20.54 -4.18 -9.36
CA ALA A 775 21.78 -4.61 -8.72
C ALA A 775 21.58 -5.85 -7.84
N ALA A 776 20.44 -5.99 -7.15
CA ALA A 776 20.11 -7.21 -6.42
C ALA A 776 19.94 -8.41 -7.36
N PHE A 777 19.39 -8.20 -8.56
CA PHE A 777 19.31 -9.22 -9.61
C PHE A 777 20.70 -9.62 -10.12
N GLU A 778 21.61 -8.66 -10.37
CA GLU A 778 23.00 -8.95 -10.77
C GLU A 778 23.83 -9.63 -9.65
N VAL A 779 23.64 -9.26 -8.38
CA VAL A 779 24.36 -9.86 -7.24
C VAL A 779 23.96 -11.31 -6.98
N LEU A 780 22.69 -11.68 -7.22
CA LEU A 780 22.20 -13.07 -7.13
C LEU A 780 22.98 -14.06 -8.00
N CYS A 781 23.70 -13.57 -9.02
CA CYS A 781 24.50 -14.38 -9.93
C CYS A 781 25.95 -14.67 -9.48
N CYS A 782 26.43 -14.29 -8.27
CA CYS A 782 27.87 -14.33 -7.90
C CYS A 782 28.19 -14.81 -6.44
N PRO A 783 29.06 -15.84 -6.18
CA PRO A 783 29.19 -16.50 -4.84
C PRO A 783 30.45 -16.23 -3.92
N GLY A 784 30.29 -16.14 -2.57
CA GLY A 784 31.30 -16.53 -1.50
C GLY A 784 31.64 -15.66 -0.20
N ARG A 785 31.61 -16.27 1.04
CA ARG A 785 32.37 -16.05 2.37
C ARG A 785 32.29 -14.69 3.27
N GLY A 786 32.68 -14.59 4.61
CA GLY A 786 32.50 -13.37 5.57
C GLY A 786 33.10 -13.28 7.09
N HIS A 787 32.74 -12.27 8.03
CA HIS A 787 32.88 -12.01 9.60
C HIS A 787 33.52 -10.61 10.21
N THR A 788 33.58 -9.98 11.48
CA THR A 788 32.92 -9.78 12.91
C THR A 788 33.57 -8.69 13.97
N SER A 789 32.97 -8.23 15.17
CA SER A 789 33.54 -7.67 16.56
C SER A 789 33.11 -6.28 17.34
N THR A 790 33.56 -5.90 18.63
CA THR A 790 32.89 -4.97 19.73
C THR A 790 33.64 -4.17 20.98
N GLN A 791 33.03 -3.11 21.69
CA GLN A 791 33.06 -2.52 23.17
C GLN A 791 34.17 -1.55 23.89
N SER A 792 34.16 -0.79 25.09
CA SER A 792 33.23 -0.06 26.14
C SER A 792 33.82 0.69 27.49
N GLU A 793 33.36 1.93 27.97
CA GLU A 793 33.16 2.71 29.35
C GLU A 793 34.26 3.13 30.49
N GLY A 794 34.27 3.98 31.63
CA GLY A 794 33.54 5.04 32.56
C GLY A 794 34.35 5.47 33.94
N HIS A 795 34.17 6.29 35.09
CA HIS A 795 33.51 7.53 35.82
C HIS A 795 34.03 7.81 37.37
N VAL A 796 33.84 8.76 38.41
CA VAL A 796 33.34 10.20 38.86
C VAL A 796 33.55 10.65 40.45
N GLU A 797 33.37 11.94 41.01
CA GLU A 797 33.87 12.62 42.34
C GLU A 797 32.98 13.59 43.36
N ARG A 798 33.44 14.25 44.53
CA ARG A 798 32.69 15.20 45.59
C ARG A 798 33.44 16.15 46.72
N VAL A 799 32.80 16.94 47.71
CA VAL A 799 33.37 18.09 48.67
C VAL A 799 32.87 18.43 50.23
N ALA A 800 32.97 19.68 50.90
CA ALA A 800 33.17 20.10 52.42
C ALA A 800 32.36 21.27 53.30
N VAL A 801 32.40 21.41 54.71
CA VAL A 801 31.62 22.40 55.69
C VAL A 801 32.35 23.57 56.51
N ASN A 802 32.71 23.43 57.83
CA ASN A 802 32.17 24.08 59.11
C ASN A 802 31.87 25.62 59.21
N MET A 803 32.18 26.43 58.21
CA MET A 803 32.17 27.91 58.31
C MET A 803 30.77 28.57 58.26
N PHE A 804 29.73 27.81 57.88
CA PHE A 804 28.38 28.34 57.59
C PHE A 804 27.66 28.97 58.80
N LEU A 805 27.75 28.36 59.98
CA LEU A 805 26.96 28.75 61.16
C LEU A 805 27.30 30.15 61.70
N GLN A 806 28.55 30.62 61.52
CA GLN A 806 28.97 31.95 61.98
C GLN A 806 28.30 33.09 61.18
N VAL A 807 27.93 32.83 59.92
CA VAL A 807 27.33 33.83 59.02
C VAL A 807 25.88 34.12 59.41
N MET A 808 25.07 33.07 59.63
CA MET A 808 23.63 33.20 59.91
C MET A 808 23.31 34.01 61.18
N ASN A 809 24.19 33.97 62.18
CA ASN A 809 24.02 34.75 63.42
C ASN A 809 24.15 36.26 63.22
N ARG A 810 24.63 36.76 62.08
CA ARG A 810 24.72 38.21 61.78
C ARG A 810 23.62 38.77 60.87
N VAL A 811 22.74 37.93 60.30
CA VAL A 811 21.71 38.35 59.33
C VAL A 811 20.37 38.67 60.00
N HIS A 812 19.78 39.85 59.75
CA HIS A 812 18.45 40.22 60.25
C HIS A 812 17.33 39.57 59.41
N MET A 813 16.37 38.90 60.07
CA MET A 813 15.23 38.20 59.46
C MET A 813 14.07 38.09 60.47
N LYS A 814 12.83 37.84 60.01
CA LYS A 814 11.68 37.52 60.88
C LYS A 814 11.99 36.31 61.77
N SER A 815 11.51 36.34 63.02
CA SER A 815 11.96 35.44 64.09
C SER A 815 11.75 33.94 63.80
N TYR A 816 10.57 33.55 63.29
CA TYR A 816 10.25 32.14 63.03
C TYR A 816 11.15 31.55 61.93
N CYS A 817 11.24 32.20 60.76
CA CYS A 817 12.14 31.79 59.67
C CYS A 817 13.60 31.68 60.13
N ARG A 818 14.07 32.60 60.96
CA ARG A 818 15.45 32.61 61.46
C ARG A 818 15.77 31.42 62.36
N GLN A 819 14.79 30.92 63.11
CA GLN A 819 14.96 29.78 64.03
C GLN A 819 14.92 28.42 63.32
N ALA A 820 14.22 28.29 62.20
CA ALA A 820 14.21 27.08 61.37
C ALA A 820 15.59 26.81 60.74
N ILE A 821 16.12 27.77 59.97
CA ILE A 821 17.35 27.58 59.17
C ILE A 821 18.58 27.28 60.05
N ILE A 822 18.68 27.89 61.25
CA ILE A 822 19.77 27.61 62.20
C ILE A 822 19.68 26.18 62.76
N LYS A 823 18.47 25.63 62.93
CA LYS A 823 18.25 24.25 63.36
C LYS A 823 18.66 23.23 62.30
N ALA A 824 18.29 23.47 61.04
CA ALA A 824 18.64 22.59 59.92
C ALA A 824 20.17 22.51 59.73
N ALA A 825 20.86 23.65 59.80
CA ALA A 825 22.29 23.76 59.58
C ALA A 825 23.18 23.00 60.59
N GLN A 826 22.65 22.66 61.77
CA GLN A 826 23.40 21.97 62.84
C GLN A 826 23.32 20.43 62.76
N GLN A 827 22.62 19.86 61.78
CA GLN A 827 22.34 18.41 61.70
C GLN A 827 23.26 17.61 60.75
N PHE A 828 24.24 18.24 60.12
CA PHE A 828 25.15 17.57 59.17
C PHE A 828 26.30 16.81 59.89
N PRO A 829 26.41 15.47 59.80
CA PRO A 829 27.27 14.69 60.70
C PRO A 829 28.78 14.85 60.46
N ASP A 830 29.24 14.71 59.21
CA ASP A 830 30.66 14.50 58.91
C ASP A 830 31.52 15.79 58.93
N GLY A 831 30.92 16.95 59.17
CA GLY A 831 31.60 18.24 59.05
C GLY A 831 31.96 18.64 57.60
N PHE A 832 31.48 17.90 56.58
CA PHE A 832 31.78 18.13 55.15
C PHE A 832 30.52 18.21 54.21
N ILE A 833 30.18 19.40 53.67
CA ILE A 833 29.08 19.69 52.71
C ILE A 833 29.55 19.55 51.25
N ASN A 834 29.07 18.52 50.56
CA ASN A 834 29.16 18.45 49.11
C ASN A 834 28.09 19.34 48.42
N GLY A 835 28.36 19.81 47.19
CA GLY A 835 27.68 20.97 46.59
C GLY A 835 26.15 20.94 46.47
N GLU A 836 25.51 19.77 46.56
CA GLU A 836 24.04 19.67 46.60
C GLU A 836 23.47 19.98 47.99
N ALA A 837 24.15 19.60 49.06
CA ALA A 837 23.69 19.79 50.43
C ALA A 837 23.72 21.28 50.87
N PHE A 838 24.61 22.10 50.29
CA PHE A 838 24.62 23.56 50.54
C PHE A 838 23.37 24.25 49.97
N GLN A 839 22.92 23.81 48.79
CA GLN A 839 21.69 24.33 48.17
C GLN A 839 20.44 23.97 48.99
N SER A 840 20.54 22.95 49.86
CA SER A 840 19.50 22.52 50.78
C SER A 840 19.46 23.34 52.09
N LEU A 841 19.88 24.62 52.07
CA LEU A 841 19.80 25.52 53.25
C LEU A 841 19.06 26.88 53.08
N PHE A 842 18.39 27.17 51.94
CA PHE A 842 17.75 28.49 51.73
C PHE A 842 16.23 28.55 51.48
N ASN A 843 15.60 27.50 50.99
CA ASN A 843 14.24 27.58 50.44
C ASN A 843 13.10 27.60 51.50
N GLU A 844 13.38 27.87 52.78
CA GLU A 844 12.53 27.69 54.00
C GLU A 844 11.29 28.61 54.12
N LEU A 845 10.77 29.22 53.04
CA LEU A 845 9.87 30.39 53.16
C LEU A 845 8.54 30.33 52.38
N ASP A 846 8.23 29.25 51.66
CA ASP A 846 7.44 29.36 50.41
C ASP A 846 6.17 28.46 50.29
N LYS A 847 5.32 28.34 51.33
CA LYS A 847 4.11 27.46 51.34
C LYS A 847 2.86 28.08 52.01
N ASP A 848 1.60 27.65 51.78
CA ASP A 848 0.84 27.62 50.50
C ASP A 848 -0.71 27.63 50.72
N PHE A 849 -1.28 26.48 51.10
CA PHE A 849 -2.69 26.10 51.33
C PHE A 849 -3.73 26.32 50.21
N MET A 850 -3.89 27.53 49.64
CA MET A 850 -5.16 27.90 48.99
C MET A 850 -5.46 27.22 47.64
N LYS A 851 -4.47 26.93 46.79
CA LYS A 851 -4.75 26.43 45.42
C LYS A 851 -4.95 24.90 45.34
N GLU A 852 -4.84 24.18 46.45
CA GLU A 852 -4.83 22.70 46.51
C GLU A 852 -6.25 22.14 46.31
N ILE A 853 -7.25 22.81 46.90
CA ILE A 853 -8.66 22.41 46.87
C ILE A 853 -9.22 22.36 45.43
N LEU A 854 -8.85 23.32 44.58
CA LEU A 854 -9.40 23.45 43.23
C LEU A 854 -8.97 22.28 42.32
N ASN A 855 -7.75 21.76 42.50
CA ASN A 855 -7.19 20.67 41.70
C ASN A 855 -7.97 19.36 41.90
N CYS A 856 -8.35 19.07 43.15
CA CYS A 856 -9.11 17.87 43.51
C CYS A 856 -10.43 17.75 42.74
N ILE A 857 -11.12 18.87 42.50
CA ILE A 857 -12.41 18.90 41.81
C ILE A 857 -12.25 18.52 40.33
N PHE A 858 -11.26 19.09 39.64
CA PHE A 858 -11.01 18.77 38.23
C PHE A 858 -10.55 17.32 38.04
N ILE A 859 -9.67 16.82 38.91
CA ILE A 859 -9.20 15.42 38.88
C ILE A 859 -10.37 14.44 39.04
N LEU A 860 -11.32 14.72 39.96
CA LEU A 860 -12.50 13.88 40.15
C LEU A 860 -13.40 13.82 38.90
N TYR A 861 -13.62 14.96 38.24
CA TYR A 861 -14.37 15.01 36.97
C TYR A 861 -13.72 14.15 35.87
N TYR A 862 -12.39 14.28 35.68
CA TYR A 862 -11.67 13.49 34.67
C TYR A 862 -11.62 11.99 34.99
N LEU A 863 -11.62 11.61 36.27
CA LEU A 863 -11.71 10.22 36.69
C LEU A 863 -13.05 9.61 36.27
N ILE A 864 -14.16 10.34 36.46
CA ILE A 864 -15.51 9.91 36.06
C ILE A 864 -15.60 9.77 34.53
N GLU A 865 -15.07 10.72 33.77
CA GLU A 865 -15.02 10.63 32.30
C GLU A 865 -14.25 9.37 31.83
N MET A 866 -13.11 9.07 32.46
CA MET A 866 -12.31 7.89 32.16
C MET A 866 -13.06 6.59 32.49
N LEU A 867 -13.67 6.49 33.67
CA LEU A 867 -14.42 5.31 34.10
C LEU A 867 -15.62 5.03 33.18
N LEU A 868 -16.40 6.06 32.82
CA LEU A 868 -17.53 5.92 31.89
C LEU A 868 -17.09 5.39 30.52
N LYS A 869 -15.97 5.88 29.99
CA LYS A 869 -15.40 5.37 28.73
C LYS A 869 -14.90 3.92 28.84
N ILE A 870 -14.28 3.54 29.96
CA ILE A 870 -13.81 2.16 30.20
C ILE A 870 -15.00 1.19 30.31
N VAL A 871 -16.11 1.60 30.92
CA VAL A 871 -17.35 0.81 30.96
C VAL A 871 -17.97 0.70 29.56
N ALA A 872 -18.06 1.81 28.81
CA ALA A 872 -18.72 1.83 27.51
C ALA A 872 -17.97 1.06 26.39
N PHE A 873 -16.64 1.07 26.40
CA PHE A 873 -15.82 0.41 25.37
C PHE A 873 -15.13 -0.89 25.84
N GLY A 874 -15.21 -1.20 27.13
CA GLY A 874 -14.41 -2.24 27.77
C GLY A 874 -12.92 -1.87 27.85
N TRP A 875 -12.17 -2.50 28.76
CA TRP A 875 -10.74 -2.20 28.99
C TRP A 875 -9.89 -2.30 27.72
N LYS A 876 -10.08 -3.35 26.91
CA LYS A 876 -9.37 -3.53 25.63
C LYS A 876 -9.78 -2.51 24.57
N GLY A 877 -11.04 -2.08 24.53
CA GLY A 877 -11.53 -1.07 23.58
C GLY A 877 -11.04 0.33 23.94
N TYR A 878 -11.04 0.68 25.23
CA TYR A 878 -10.50 1.96 25.71
C TYR A 878 -9.02 2.14 25.31
N LEU A 879 -8.21 1.11 25.56
CA LEU A 879 -6.77 1.11 25.25
C LEU A 879 -6.45 1.07 23.75
N SER A 880 -7.40 0.78 22.86
CA SER A 880 -7.17 0.79 21.40
C SER A 880 -7.16 2.19 20.78
N TYR A 881 -7.56 3.24 21.51
CA TYR A 881 -7.64 4.61 21.00
C TYR A 881 -6.54 5.49 21.58
N ARG A 882 -5.53 5.86 20.79
CA ARG A 882 -4.37 6.66 21.22
C ARG A 882 -4.71 7.95 21.98
N ASN A 883 -5.81 8.63 21.62
CA ASN A 883 -6.26 9.82 22.35
C ASN A 883 -6.77 9.46 23.76
N ASN A 884 -7.50 8.36 23.91
CA ASN A 884 -7.92 7.85 25.23
C ASN A 884 -6.73 7.34 26.05
N ILE A 885 -5.70 6.74 25.43
CA ILE A 885 -4.45 6.38 26.13
C ILE A 885 -3.78 7.64 26.69
N PHE A 886 -3.65 8.70 25.89
CA PHE A 886 -3.05 9.97 26.31
C PHE A 886 -3.87 10.67 27.40
N ASP A 887 -5.19 10.77 27.23
CA ASP A 887 -6.08 11.36 28.23
C ASP A 887 -6.09 10.54 29.53
N GLY A 888 -6.15 9.22 29.44
CA GLY A 888 -6.08 8.32 30.59
C GLY A 888 -4.75 8.43 31.34
N PHE A 889 -3.62 8.45 30.61
CA PHE A 889 -2.30 8.68 31.19
C PHE A 889 -2.22 10.02 31.93
N LEU A 890 -2.71 11.11 31.33
CA LEU A 890 -2.71 12.43 31.96
C LEU A 890 -3.62 12.46 33.21
N THR A 891 -4.80 11.82 33.17
CA THR A 891 -5.70 11.71 34.33
C THR A 891 -5.06 10.89 35.47
N VAL A 892 -4.44 9.75 35.16
CA VAL A 892 -3.78 8.89 36.14
C VAL A 892 -2.53 9.57 36.73
N LEU A 893 -1.76 10.31 35.92
CA LEU A 893 -0.62 11.09 36.38
C LEU A 893 -1.04 12.20 37.36
N LEU A 894 -2.06 12.99 37.00
CA LEU A 894 -2.64 14.02 37.88
C LEU A 894 -3.16 13.41 39.20
N LEU A 895 -3.91 12.31 39.11
CA LEU A 895 -4.43 11.59 40.27
C LEU A 895 -3.31 11.06 41.18
N ALA A 896 -2.29 10.42 40.60
CA ALA A 896 -1.16 9.85 41.34
C ALA A 896 -0.36 10.94 42.06
N ILE A 897 -0.14 12.10 41.42
CA ILE A 897 0.53 13.25 42.05
C ILE A 897 -0.32 13.80 43.21
N GLN A 898 -1.64 13.97 43.03
CA GLN A 898 -2.50 14.48 44.10
C GLN A 898 -2.64 13.49 45.28
N ILE A 899 -2.71 12.18 45.01
CA ILE A 899 -2.71 11.14 46.05
C ILE A 899 -1.35 11.09 46.77
N ALA A 900 -0.24 11.21 46.06
CA ALA A 900 1.09 11.31 46.67
C ALA A 900 1.18 12.51 47.62
N ILE A 901 0.68 13.69 47.21
CA ILE A 901 0.61 14.88 48.07
C ILE A 901 -0.21 14.60 49.35
N PHE A 902 -1.41 14.02 49.24
CA PHE A 902 -2.22 13.67 50.43
C PHE A 902 -1.57 12.65 51.35
N ILE A 903 -0.84 11.67 50.81
CA ILE A 903 -0.11 10.66 51.60
C ILE A 903 1.10 11.30 52.31
N THR A 904 1.85 12.15 51.60
CA THR A 904 3.06 12.81 52.12
C THR A 904 2.77 13.91 53.15
N TYR A 905 1.66 14.64 53.02
CA TYR A 905 1.35 15.83 53.83
C TYR A 905 0.20 15.68 54.84
N ARG A 906 -0.31 14.46 55.06
CA ARG A 906 -1.28 14.03 56.09
C ARG A 906 -1.86 15.14 57.00
N ILE A 907 -3.12 15.52 56.75
CA ILE A 907 -3.90 16.44 57.59
C ILE A 907 -3.98 15.92 59.05
N PRO A 908 -3.78 16.75 60.09
CA PRO A 908 -3.45 18.18 60.05
C PRO A 908 -1.95 18.45 59.85
N TYR A 909 -1.65 19.43 59.00
CA TYR A 909 -0.28 19.85 58.69
C TYR A 909 0.45 20.30 59.97
N LYS A 910 1.49 19.58 60.37
CA LYS A 910 2.56 20.17 61.18
C LYS A 910 3.42 21.05 60.28
N GLU A 911 3.86 22.19 60.82
CA GLU A 911 4.80 23.06 60.13
C GLU A 911 6.11 22.29 59.89
N VAL A 912 6.42 22.08 58.60
CA VAL A 912 7.70 21.57 58.13
C VAL A 912 8.20 22.56 57.08
N ASP A 913 9.02 23.49 57.53
CA ASP A 913 10.34 23.78 56.95
C ASP A 913 10.44 23.48 55.43
N PRO A 914 10.26 24.52 54.58
CA PRO A 914 10.30 24.44 53.11
C PRO A 914 11.63 24.19 52.36
N ILE A 915 12.81 24.03 53.00
CA ILE A 915 14.07 23.86 52.24
C ILE A 915 14.21 22.51 51.54
N THR A 916 13.61 22.37 50.36
CA THR A 916 14.06 21.38 49.36
C THR A 916 13.74 21.75 47.90
N GLN A 917 13.49 23.02 47.58
CA GLN A 917 13.48 23.52 46.19
C GLN A 917 14.85 23.29 45.52
N ARG A 918 14.97 22.16 44.82
CA ARG A 918 15.85 21.95 43.65
C ARG A 918 15.30 20.82 42.78
N TRP A 919 14.70 19.83 43.43
CA TRP A 919 13.46 19.27 42.90
C TRP A 919 12.44 20.43 42.94
N MET A 920 11.75 20.69 41.82
CA MET A 920 10.59 21.60 41.86
C MET A 920 9.66 21.13 42.97
N THR A 921 9.13 22.04 43.78
CA THR A 921 8.17 21.65 44.82
C THR A 921 7.05 20.83 44.18
N LEU A 922 6.46 19.89 44.94
CA LEU A 922 5.26 19.18 44.47
C LEU A 922 4.16 20.17 44.00
N TRP A 923 4.18 21.37 44.56
CA TRP A 923 3.41 22.54 44.18
C TRP A 923 3.74 23.16 42.80
N GLU A 924 5.01 23.36 42.46
CA GLU A 924 5.44 23.79 41.14
C GLU A 924 5.25 22.70 40.08
N MET A 925 5.49 21.43 40.44
CA MET A 925 5.09 20.26 39.63
C MET A 925 3.59 20.28 39.34
N VAL A 926 2.74 20.47 40.36
CA VAL A 926 1.29 20.61 40.18
C VAL A 926 0.93 21.79 39.27
N ARG A 927 1.58 22.95 39.40
CA ARG A 927 1.38 24.10 38.49
C ARG A 927 1.72 23.76 37.03
N LEU A 928 2.86 23.11 36.78
CA LEU A 928 3.28 22.73 35.43
C LEU A 928 2.44 21.59 34.84
N VAL A 929 2.06 20.58 35.63
CA VAL A 929 1.17 19.50 35.19
C VAL A 929 -0.26 20.01 34.97
N ASN A 930 -0.74 21.00 35.74
CA ASN A 930 -2.00 21.68 35.49
C ASN A 930 -1.99 22.48 34.17
N MET A 931 -0.87 23.05 33.74
CA MET A 931 -0.77 23.65 32.41
C MET A 931 -0.95 22.62 31.28
N LEU A 932 -0.65 21.34 31.52
CA LEU A 932 -0.89 20.27 30.53
C LEU A 932 -2.39 20.02 30.26
N ILE A 933 -3.29 20.47 31.14
CA ILE A 933 -4.75 20.43 30.91
C ILE A 933 -5.10 21.22 29.63
N VAL A 934 -4.37 22.30 29.33
CA VAL A 934 -4.58 23.10 28.11
C VAL A 934 -4.34 22.28 26.84
N PHE A 935 -3.47 21.27 26.87
CA PHE A 935 -3.26 20.40 25.69
C PHE A 935 -4.48 19.54 25.34
N ARG A 936 -5.48 19.38 26.22
CA ARG A 936 -6.76 18.73 25.85
C ARG A 936 -7.56 19.53 24.83
N PHE A 937 -7.39 20.86 24.75
CA PHE A 937 -8.01 21.66 23.69
C PHE A 937 -7.45 21.34 22.29
N LEU A 938 -6.27 20.71 22.18
CA LEU A 938 -5.75 20.22 20.89
C LEU A 938 -6.67 19.16 20.25
N ARG A 939 -7.57 18.52 21.01
CA ARG A 939 -8.60 17.60 20.49
C ARG A 939 -9.52 18.26 19.45
N ILE A 940 -9.70 19.58 19.50
CA ILE A 940 -10.53 20.34 18.55
C ILE A 940 -9.84 20.47 17.18
N ILE A 941 -8.51 20.43 17.12
CA ILE A 941 -7.73 20.68 15.90
C ILE A 941 -7.97 19.63 14.80
N PRO A 942 -8.02 18.30 15.09
CA PRO A 942 -8.43 17.29 14.12
C PRO A 942 -9.85 17.44 13.56
N GLU A 943 -10.77 18.03 14.33
CA GLU A 943 -12.17 18.19 13.96
C GLU A 943 -12.36 19.36 12.95
N ILE A 944 -11.51 20.39 13.03
CA ILE A 944 -11.47 21.51 12.08
C ILE A 944 -10.57 21.17 10.89
N LYS A 945 -11.16 20.70 9.78
CA LYS A 945 -10.45 20.23 8.56
C LYS A 945 -9.25 21.09 8.13
N LEU A 946 -9.41 22.43 8.08
CA LEU A 946 -8.34 23.35 7.69
C LEU A 946 -7.16 23.33 8.67
N MET A 947 -7.46 23.31 9.98
CA MET A 947 -6.44 23.31 11.03
C MET A 947 -5.78 21.95 11.20
N ALA A 948 -6.51 20.85 10.94
CA ALA A 948 -5.95 19.51 10.84
C ALA A 948 -4.91 19.40 9.70
N VAL A 949 -5.17 20.03 8.54
CA VAL A 949 -4.17 20.11 7.46
C VAL A 949 -2.93 20.87 7.92
N VAL A 950 -3.09 22.07 8.51
CA VAL A 950 -1.96 22.88 9.02
C VAL A 950 -1.16 22.15 10.11
N ALA A 951 -1.82 21.51 11.08
CA ALA A 951 -1.14 20.70 12.09
C ALA A 951 -0.36 19.54 11.45
N SER A 952 -0.91 18.88 10.42
CA SER A 952 -0.19 17.85 9.67
C SER A 952 0.99 18.42 8.87
N THR A 953 0.93 19.67 8.38
CA THR A 953 2.07 20.27 7.65
C THR A 953 3.21 20.54 8.62
N LEU A 954 2.92 21.08 9.80
CA LEU A 954 3.90 21.33 10.87
C LEU A 954 4.54 20.04 11.40
N VAL A 955 3.77 18.99 11.67
CA VAL A 955 4.30 17.71 12.17
C VAL A 955 5.17 16.98 11.13
N ASP A 956 4.86 17.11 9.83
CA ASP A 956 5.73 16.57 8.77
C ASP A 956 6.96 17.45 8.50
N LEU A 957 6.81 18.79 8.62
CA LEU A 957 7.91 19.76 8.53
C LEU A 957 9.00 19.46 9.55
N VAL A 958 8.65 19.19 10.82
CA VAL A 958 9.62 18.83 11.89
C VAL A 958 10.51 17.64 11.51
N LYS A 959 9.97 16.63 10.81
CA LYS A 959 10.73 15.45 10.35
C LYS A 959 11.80 15.83 9.31
N ASN A 960 11.47 16.77 8.42
CA ASN A 960 12.39 17.29 7.40
C ASN A 960 13.42 18.27 8.01
N LEU A 961 13.00 19.10 8.97
CA LEU A 961 13.86 20.08 9.65
C LEU A 961 15.01 19.44 10.42
N ARG A 962 14.87 18.20 10.91
CA ARG A 962 15.94 17.49 11.65
C ARG A 962 17.29 17.49 10.92
N ALA A 963 17.30 17.38 9.59
CA ALA A 963 18.55 17.44 8.81
C ALA A 963 19.07 18.87 8.62
N PHE A 964 18.20 19.87 8.51
CA PHE A 964 18.62 21.27 8.37
C PHE A 964 19.17 21.82 9.68
N ALA A 965 18.49 21.58 10.81
CA ALA A 965 18.98 21.88 12.15
C ALA A 965 20.33 21.18 12.42
N GLY A 966 20.51 19.95 11.92
CA GLY A 966 21.78 19.24 11.98
C GLY A 966 22.93 19.93 11.25
N ILE A 967 22.71 20.55 10.08
CA ILE A 967 23.76 21.30 9.38
C ILE A 967 23.98 22.68 10.03
N LEU A 968 22.93 23.34 10.50
CA LEU A 968 23.02 24.60 11.24
C LEU A 968 23.91 24.43 12.49
N LEU A 969 23.69 23.37 13.27
CA LEU A 969 24.51 23.01 14.43
C LEU A 969 25.98 22.75 14.06
N VAL A 970 26.24 22.12 12.90
CA VAL A 970 27.59 21.94 12.38
C VAL A 970 28.26 23.29 12.03
N VAL A 971 27.52 24.22 11.43
CA VAL A 971 28.04 25.56 11.09
C VAL A 971 28.32 26.39 12.34
N TYR A 972 27.40 26.40 13.31
CA TYR A 972 27.62 26.99 14.64
C TYR A 972 28.87 26.42 15.33
N TYR A 973 29.04 25.09 15.32
CA TYR A 973 30.20 24.42 15.91
C TYR A 973 31.52 24.84 15.26
N VAL A 974 31.57 24.92 13.92
CA VAL A 974 32.78 25.33 13.19
C VAL A 974 33.13 26.79 13.47
N PHE A 975 32.16 27.71 13.42
CA PHE A 975 32.42 29.12 13.74
C PHE A 975 32.82 29.31 15.21
N ALA A 976 32.18 28.64 16.17
CA ALA A 976 32.56 28.73 17.58
C ALA A 976 34.01 28.27 17.81
N VAL A 977 34.46 27.16 17.21
CA VAL A 977 35.86 26.71 17.33
C VAL A 977 36.84 27.68 16.67
N LEU A 978 36.49 28.29 15.52
CA LEU A 978 37.31 29.31 14.88
C LEU A 978 37.36 30.62 15.67
N GLY A 979 36.24 31.04 16.28
CA GLY A 979 36.18 32.22 17.14
C GLY A 979 37.07 32.10 18.36
N ILE A 980 37.04 30.95 19.06
CA ILE A 980 37.97 30.64 20.15
C ILE A 980 39.42 30.72 19.66
N TRP A 981 39.75 30.13 18.51
CA TRP A 981 41.11 30.15 17.95
C TRP A 981 41.62 31.55 17.56
N LEU A 982 40.73 32.51 17.29
CA LEU A 982 41.09 33.86 16.85
C LEU A 982 40.99 34.91 17.97
N PHE A 983 40.13 34.70 18.97
CA PHE A 983 39.69 35.75 19.91
C PHE A 983 39.61 35.31 21.38
N GLN A 984 40.04 34.11 21.75
CA GLN A 984 40.13 33.69 23.15
C GLN A 984 41.06 34.61 23.95
N GLY A 985 40.56 35.16 25.05
CA GLY A 985 41.26 36.12 25.92
C GLY A 985 41.27 37.57 25.42
N ALA A 986 40.63 37.88 24.28
CA ALA A 986 40.69 39.21 23.68
C ALA A 986 39.85 40.27 24.40
N ILE A 987 38.74 39.89 25.03
CA ILE A 987 37.88 40.79 25.81
C ILE A 987 37.89 40.29 27.25
N THR A 988 38.56 41.01 28.14
CA THR A 988 38.62 40.69 29.57
C THR A 988 37.73 41.66 30.36
N ALA A 989 36.96 41.13 31.31
CA ALA A 989 36.09 41.94 32.15
C ALA A 989 36.91 42.88 33.06
N PRO A 990 36.50 44.16 33.24
CA PRO A 990 37.27 45.13 34.01
C PRO A 990 37.34 44.75 35.49
N SER A 991 38.54 44.38 35.95
CA SER A 991 38.80 43.81 37.28
C SER A 991 38.53 44.74 38.48
N ASN A 992 38.32 46.04 38.24
CA ASN A 992 38.10 47.06 39.28
C ASN A 992 36.64 47.54 39.44
N MET A 993 35.65 46.83 38.88
CA MET A 993 34.22 47.08 39.18
C MET A 993 33.78 46.57 40.58
N SER A 994 34.74 46.26 41.44
CA SER A 994 34.56 45.75 42.82
C SER A 994 34.80 46.81 43.92
N LEU A 995 35.17 48.05 43.55
CA LEU A 995 35.59 49.10 44.47
C LEU A 995 34.73 50.37 44.49
N ILE A 996 33.54 50.37 43.87
CA ILE A 996 32.58 51.50 43.91
C ILE A 996 31.23 51.07 44.50
N THR A 997 31.26 50.56 45.73
CA THR A 997 30.06 50.30 46.55
C THR A 997 30.23 50.73 48.02
N ASN A 998 31.20 51.60 48.33
CA ASN A 998 31.38 52.17 49.68
C ASN A 998 32.04 53.58 49.67
N SER A 999 31.37 54.55 49.05
CA SER A 999 31.46 55.96 49.43
C SER A 999 30.12 56.66 49.18
N THR A 1000 29.81 57.69 49.96
CA THR A 1000 28.48 58.30 50.05
C THR A 1000 28.14 59.20 48.86
N ILE A 1001 26.84 59.35 48.60
CA ILE A 1001 26.30 60.30 47.61
C ILE A 1001 26.51 61.74 48.12
N GLU A 1002 27.63 62.36 47.79
CA GLU A 1002 27.80 63.82 47.83
C GLU A 1002 28.58 64.35 46.61
N ASN A 1003 27.86 65.10 45.77
CA ASN A 1003 28.32 66.15 44.84
C ASN A 1003 29.83 66.21 44.47
N LYS A 1004 30.24 65.42 43.48
CA LYS A 1004 31.33 65.81 42.56
C LYS A 1004 30.95 65.58 41.10
N THR A 1005 30.73 66.69 40.40
CA THR A 1005 30.79 66.75 38.94
C THR A 1005 32.24 66.55 38.47
N ALA A 1006 32.41 66.06 37.24
CA ALA A 1006 33.68 65.80 36.55
C ALA A 1006 34.60 64.71 37.16
N GLY A 1007 34.41 63.47 36.69
CA GLY A 1007 35.41 62.39 36.67
C GLY A 1007 35.54 61.86 35.23
N PRO A 1008 36.73 61.43 34.76
CA PRO A 1008 37.05 61.35 33.32
C PRO A 1008 36.61 60.05 32.62
N PHE A 1009 35.39 59.56 32.87
CA PHE A 1009 34.78 58.43 32.14
C PHE A 1009 33.29 58.66 31.89
N SER A 1010 32.96 59.65 31.06
CA SER A 1010 31.70 59.64 30.32
C SER A 1010 31.80 58.60 29.20
N MET A 1011 31.36 57.37 29.45
CA MET A 1011 31.17 56.39 28.39
C MET A 1011 30.01 56.85 27.49
N ASP A 1012 30.24 56.91 26.18
CA ASP A 1012 29.22 57.31 25.22
C ASP A 1012 28.03 56.34 25.24
N CYS A 1013 26.83 56.85 24.97
CA CYS A 1013 25.62 56.04 25.05
C CYS A 1013 25.58 54.99 23.92
N GLY A 1014 25.60 53.71 24.28
CA GLY A 1014 25.51 52.57 23.37
C GLY A 1014 26.78 51.72 23.24
N THR A 1015 27.85 51.97 24.01
CA THR A 1015 29.07 51.15 23.91
C THR A 1015 28.95 49.78 24.62
N PHE A 1016 29.81 48.84 24.22
CA PHE A 1016 29.85 47.47 24.74
C PHE A 1016 30.06 47.42 26.26
N GLU A 1017 30.87 48.34 26.77
CA GLU A 1017 31.25 48.47 28.17
C GLU A 1017 30.08 48.96 29.03
N GLN A 1018 29.25 49.88 28.50
CA GLN A 1018 28.04 50.40 29.14
C GLN A 1018 26.91 49.36 29.19
N LEU A 1019 26.81 48.50 28.18
CA LEU A 1019 25.75 47.48 28.05
C LEU A 1019 26.06 46.16 28.78
N GLU A 1020 27.13 46.13 29.58
CA GLU A 1020 27.58 44.97 30.39
C GLU A 1020 27.79 43.66 29.59
N TYR A 1021 28.07 43.75 28.28
CA TYR A 1021 28.12 42.59 27.38
C TYR A 1021 29.36 41.66 27.56
N TRP A 1022 30.20 41.90 28.57
CA TRP A 1022 31.39 41.11 28.92
C TRP A 1022 31.23 39.58 28.95
N PRO A 1023 30.09 38.98 29.36
CA PRO A 1023 29.89 37.52 29.29
C PRO A 1023 29.79 36.96 27.86
N ASN A 1024 29.54 37.80 26.85
CA ASN A 1024 29.42 37.40 25.46
C ASN A 1024 30.79 37.45 24.77
N ASN A 1025 31.64 36.45 25.03
CA ASN A 1025 33.00 36.37 24.52
C ASN A 1025 33.30 35.03 23.81
N PHE A 1026 34.56 34.84 23.39
CA PHE A 1026 35.06 33.63 22.73
C PHE A 1026 36.00 32.79 23.61
N ASP A 1027 35.94 32.92 24.94
CA ASP A 1027 36.90 32.27 25.85
C ASP A 1027 36.56 30.79 26.08
N ASP A 1028 35.27 30.46 26.06
CA ASP A 1028 34.76 29.09 26.12
C ASP A 1028 33.68 28.82 25.04
N PHE A 1029 33.38 27.54 24.82
CA PHE A 1029 32.49 27.09 23.75
C PHE A 1029 31.00 27.44 23.96
N ALA A 1030 30.51 27.52 25.20
CA ALA A 1030 29.14 27.94 25.49
C ALA A 1030 28.98 29.45 25.28
N SER A 1031 29.87 30.28 25.83
CA SER A 1031 29.87 31.74 25.61
C SER A 1031 30.01 32.09 24.12
N SER A 1032 30.88 31.36 23.40
CA SER A 1032 31.02 31.47 21.94
C SER A 1032 29.70 31.25 21.18
N LEU A 1033 28.90 30.25 21.59
CA LEU A 1033 27.59 29.98 20.97
C LEU A 1033 26.57 31.08 21.28
N ILE A 1034 26.58 31.65 22.49
CA ILE A 1034 25.71 32.75 22.90
C ILE A 1034 26.05 34.02 22.11
N LEU A 1035 27.34 34.36 22.02
CA LEU A 1035 27.82 35.49 21.21
C LEU A 1035 27.44 35.34 19.73
N LEU A 1036 27.67 34.17 19.14
CA LEU A 1036 27.28 33.88 17.75
C LEU A 1036 25.75 33.95 17.53
N TYR A 1037 24.95 33.52 18.51
CA TYR A 1037 23.50 33.67 18.48
C TYR A 1037 23.08 35.15 18.50
N ASN A 1038 23.64 35.95 19.41
CA ASN A 1038 23.35 37.39 19.51
C ASN A 1038 23.68 38.12 18.19
N ILE A 1039 24.80 37.77 17.54
CA ILE A 1039 25.16 38.34 16.23
C ILE A 1039 24.22 37.86 15.11
N MET A 1040 23.75 36.60 15.14
CA MET A 1040 22.77 36.08 14.16
C MET A 1040 21.43 36.83 14.24
N VAL A 1041 21.03 37.31 15.42
CA VAL A 1041 19.81 38.12 15.63
C VAL A 1041 19.95 39.53 15.02
N VAL A 1042 21.16 39.97 14.67
CA VAL A 1042 21.49 41.26 14.01
C VAL A 1042 21.09 42.51 14.82
N ASN A 1043 20.58 42.34 16.04
CA ASN A 1043 20.32 43.43 16.97
C ASN A 1043 21.62 43.87 17.65
N ASN A 1044 21.93 45.17 17.61
CA ASN A 1044 23.16 45.77 18.16
C ASN A 1044 24.49 45.08 17.74
N TRP A 1045 24.50 44.31 16.65
CA TRP A 1045 25.66 43.51 16.23
C TRP A 1045 26.92 44.34 16.01
N HIS A 1046 26.74 45.59 15.57
CA HIS A 1046 27.80 46.58 15.39
C HIS A 1046 28.57 46.91 16.69
N VAL A 1047 27.91 46.84 17.85
CA VAL A 1047 28.55 47.08 19.16
C VAL A 1047 29.57 45.98 19.47
N PHE A 1048 29.23 44.72 19.17
CA PHE A 1048 30.15 43.59 19.30
C PHE A 1048 31.30 43.68 18.31
N THR A 1049 31.05 44.04 17.04
CA THR A 1049 32.14 44.19 16.06
C THR A 1049 33.07 45.34 16.39
N ASP A 1050 32.54 46.49 16.82
CA ASP A 1050 33.37 47.65 17.16
C ASP A 1050 34.29 47.30 18.34
N ALA A 1051 33.76 46.72 19.42
CA ALA A 1051 34.55 46.22 20.55
C ALA A 1051 35.67 45.27 20.11
N TYR A 1052 35.38 44.25 19.30
CA TYR A 1052 36.42 43.32 18.83
C TYR A 1052 37.44 43.99 17.89
N THR A 1053 37.05 44.99 17.09
CA THR A 1053 38.03 45.76 16.27
C THR A 1053 38.92 46.66 17.13
N ARG A 1054 38.42 47.23 18.24
CA ARG A 1054 39.22 47.99 19.22
C ARG A 1054 40.24 47.11 19.93
N TYR A 1055 39.83 45.92 20.37
CA TYR A 1055 40.64 45.02 21.22
C TYR A 1055 41.54 44.05 20.44
N THR A 1056 41.36 43.89 19.11
CA THR A 1056 42.17 42.94 18.31
C THR A 1056 42.77 43.59 17.06
N THR A 1057 42.09 43.53 15.92
CA THR A 1057 42.48 44.13 14.64
C THR A 1057 41.24 44.45 13.80
N GLU A 1058 41.36 45.35 12.82
CA GLU A 1058 40.29 45.61 11.83
C GLU A 1058 39.86 44.34 11.06
N TRP A 1059 40.77 43.37 10.88
CA TRP A 1059 40.47 42.08 10.22
C TRP A 1059 39.42 41.24 10.95
N SER A 1060 39.18 41.47 12.25
CA SER A 1060 38.10 40.81 13.00
C SER A 1060 36.72 41.07 12.38
N LEU A 1061 36.51 42.24 11.75
CA LEU A 1061 35.28 42.59 11.04
C LEU A 1061 34.93 41.57 9.93
N VAL A 1062 35.93 41.00 9.26
CA VAL A 1062 35.73 40.01 8.19
C VAL A 1062 35.13 38.71 8.73
N TYR A 1063 35.54 38.28 9.93
CA TYR A 1063 34.96 37.12 10.59
C TYR A 1063 33.48 37.35 10.95
N PHE A 1064 33.14 38.51 11.51
CA PHE A 1064 31.76 38.82 11.89
C PHE A 1064 30.85 39.00 10.67
N VAL A 1065 31.31 39.65 9.61
CA VAL A 1065 30.57 39.77 8.34
C VAL A 1065 30.37 38.39 7.68
N ALA A 1066 31.39 37.51 7.71
CA ALA A 1066 31.26 36.14 7.21
C ALA A 1066 30.26 35.30 8.03
N TRP A 1067 30.21 35.48 9.36
CA TRP A 1067 29.21 34.85 10.21
C TRP A 1067 27.80 35.38 9.94
N TRP A 1068 27.60 36.70 9.87
CA TRP A 1068 26.32 37.33 9.57
C TRP A 1068 25.76 36.87 8.20
N LEU A 1069 26.61 36.85 7.17
CA LEU A 1069 26.23 36.41 5.83
C LEU A 1069 25.86 34.91 5.81
N THR A 1070 26.58 34.08 6.56
CA THR A 1070 26.26 32.64 6.67
C THR A 1070 24.99 32.40 7.47
N SER A 1071 24.80 33.08 8.60
CA SER A 1071 23.70 32.83 9.55
C SER A 1071 22.41 33.57 9.17
N SER A 1072 22.45 34.89 9.11
CA SER A 1072 21.28 35.73 8.87
C SER A 1072 20.85 35.73 7.40
N VAL A 1073 21.80 35.84 6.45
CA VAL A 1073 21.46 35.96 5.01
C VAL A 1073 21.23 34.60 4.34
N MET A 1074 22.04 33.57 4.65
CA MET A 1074 21.83 32.23 4.08
C MET A 1074 20.85 31.36 4.89
N TRP A 1075 21.11 31.09 6.18
CA TRP A 1075 20.33 30.06 6.89
C TRP A 1075 18.86 30.43 7.14
N VAL A 1076 18.54 31.68 7.47
CA VAL A 1076 17.14 32.12 7.67
C VAL A 1076 16.34 32.00 6.37
N ASN A 1077 16.88 32.52 5.25
CA ASN A 1077 16.18 32.51 3.97
C ASN A 1077 16.05 31.08 3.38
N LEU A 1078 17.03 30.20 3.59
CA LEU A 1078 16.93 28.77 3.29
C LEU A 1078 15.83 28.06 4.09
N PHE A 1079 15.66 28.42 5.37
CA PHE A 1079 14.61 27.88 6.24
C PHE A 1079 13.21 28.35 5.82
N VAL A 1080 13.04 29.65 5.52
CA VAL A 1080 11.78 30.22 5.02
C VAL A 1080 11.38 29.59 3.68
N ALA A 1081 12.30 29.48 2.73
CA ALA A 1081 12.05 28.84 1.42
C ALA A 1081 11.60 27.37 1.56
N LEU A 1082 12.15 26.62 2.53
CA LEU A 1082 11.75 25.23 2.80
C LEU A 1082 10.34 25.15 3.41
N ILE A 1083 9.96 26.08 4.29
CA ILE A 1083 8.59 26.14 4.82
C ILE A 1083 7.59 26.42 3.70
N LEU A 1084 7.88 27.40 2.84
CA LEU A 1084 7.05 27.76 1.68
C LEU A 1084 6.87 26.56 0.73
N GLU A 1085 7.94 25.88 0.31
CA GLU A 1085 7.84 24.72 -0.59
C GLU A 1085 7.02 23.55 0.01
N ASN A 1086 7.17 23.27 1.31
CA ASN A 1086 6.37 22.23 1.99
C ASN A 1086 4.89 22.63 2.13
N PHE A 1087 4.61 23.93 2.36
CA PHE A 1087 3.25 24.45 2.43
C PHE A 1087 2.58 24.40 1.06
N THR A 1088 3.18 25.02 0.03
CA THR A 1088 2.66 25.03 -1.35
C THR A 1088 2.43 23.62 -1.88
N TYR A 1089 3.37 22.69 -1.70
CA TYR A 1089 3.19 21.29 -2.14
C TYR A 1089 2.00 20.59 -1.46
N LYS A 1090 1.76 20.82 -0.16
CA LYS A 1090 0.57 20.26 0.51
C LYS A 1090 -0.72 21.00 0.11
N TRP A 1091 -0.66 22.33 -0.06
CA TRP A 1091 -1.78 23.20 -0.41
C TRP A 1091 -2.33 22.91 -1.81
N ASP A 1092 -1.46 22.86 -2.81
CA ASP A 1092 -1.79 22.48 -4.19
C ASP A 1092 -2.41 21.08 -4.23
N ARG A 1093 -1.82 20.13 -3.47
CA ARG A 1093 -2.32 18.76 -3.39
C ARG A 1093 -3.64 18.62 -2.62
N SER A 1094 -3.99 19.54 -1.73
CA SER A 1094 -5.32 19.57 -1.09
C SER A 1094 -6.38 20.24 -1.97
N ASN A 1095 -6.02 21.26 -2.75
CA ASN A 1095 -6.96 21.96 -3.63
C ASN A 1095 -7.21 21.20 -4.96
N ALA A 1096 -6.29 20.34 -5.37
CA ALA A 1096 -6.44 19.48 -6.55
C ALA A 1096 -7.34 18.24 -6.33
N LEU A 1097 -7.90 18.03 -5.13
CA LEU A 1097 -8.74 16.88 -4.80
C LEU A 1097 -10.21 17.28 -4.66
N SER A 1098 -11.08 16.61 -5.41
CA SER A 1098 -12.53 16.78 -5.27
C SER A 1098 -13.05 16.20 -3.96
N VAL A 1099 -14.26 16.59 -3.54
CA VAL A 1099 -14.88 16.15 -2.28
C VAL A 1099 -14.92 14.61 -2.13
N GLN A 1100 -15.04 13.87 -3.24
CA GLN A 1100 -15.09 12.40 -3.26
C GLN A 1100 -13.81 11.73 -2.74
N ASP A 1101 -12.63 12.33 -2.95
CA ASP A 1101 -11.38 11.75 -2.46
C ASP A 1101 -11.13 12.02 -0.98
N VAL A 1102 -11.73 13.08 -0.42
CA VAL A 1102 -11.65 13.39 1.02
C VAL A 1102 -12.39 12.34 1.85
N GLU A 1103 -13.56 11.87 1.40
CA GLU A 1103 -14.27 10.75 2.03
C GLU A 1103 -13.47 9.45 1.94
N ARG A 1104 -12.82 9.21 0.80
CA ARG A 1104 -11.96 8.05 0.55
C ARG A 1104 -10.75 8.01 1.50
N ILE A 1105 -10.14 9.17 1.76
CA ILE A 1105 -9.02 9.33 2.70
C ILE A 1105 -9.50 9.23 4.17
N ALA A 1106 -10.67 9.79 4.51
CA ALA A 1106 -11.28 9.61 5.83
C ALA A 1106 -11.54 8.12 6.12
N TYR A 1107 -12.09 7.38 5.16
CA TYR A 1107 -12.31 5.93 5.27
C TYR A 1107 -10.99 5.17 5.46
N GLN A 1108 -9.94 5.49 4.69
CA GLN A 1108 -8.61 4.90 4.88
C GLN A 1108 -7.97 5.24 6.23
N SER A 1109 -8.24 6.42 6.80
CA SER A 1109 -7.72 6.86 8.10
C SER A 1109 -8.35 6.09 9.26
N THR A 1110 -9.67 5.94 9.26
CA THR A 1110 -10.40 5.13 10.25
C THR A 1110 -9.98 3.66 10.19
N VAL A 1111 -9.78 3.13 8.97
CA VAL A 1111 -9.26 1.77 8.73
C VAL A 1111 -7.76 1.62 9.07
N GLN A 1112 -7.00 2.70 9.23
CA GLN A 1112 -5.65 2.61 9.79
C GLN A 1112 -5.65 2.50 11.32
N LEU A 1113 -6.56 3.20 12.02
CA LEU A 1113 -6.64 3.15 13.48
C LEU A 1113 -7.14 1.79 13.99
N ILE A 1114 -8.22 1.24 13.40
CA ILE A 1114 -8.82 -0.04 13.82
C ILE A 1114 -7.84 -1.23 13.68
N PHE A 1115 -6.88 -1.16 12.76
CA PHE A 1115 -5.86 -2.20 12.54
C PHE A 1115 -4.50 -1.86 13.19
N SER A 1116 -4.47 -1.11 14.31
CA SER A 1116 -3.22 -0.68 14.94
C SER A 1116 -3.01 -1.04 16.42
N ASP A 1117 -4.00 -1.60 17.12
CA ASP A 1117 -3.82 -2.24 18.44
C ASP A 1117 -4.31 -3.69 18.41
N GLY A 1118 -3.36 -4.63 18.48
CA GLY A 1118 -3.60 -6.05 18.23
C GLY A 1118 -2.36 -6.78 17.75
N SER A 1119 -1.33 -6.89 18.61
CA SER A 1119 -0.14 -7.74 18.44
C SER A 1119 0.57 -7.66 17.06
N THR A 1120 1.20 -6.51 16.81
CA THR A 1120 2.58 -6.40 16.27
C THR A 1120 3.09 -7.52 15.34
N GLY A 1121 3.31 -7.26 14.04
CA GLY A 1121 4.07 -8.23 13.23
C GLY A 1121 4.37 -7.99 11.75
N SER A 1122 3.72 -7.07 11.02
CA SER A 1122 4.08 -6.86 9.59
C SER A 1122 3.74 -5.47 9.01
N GLU A 1123 4.28 -5.23 7.82
CA GLU A 1123 4.42 -3.95 7.13
C GLU A 1123 3.09 -3.34 6.62
N ARG A 1124 3.11 -2.04 6.31
CA ARG A 1124 2.21 -1.45 5.29
C ARG A 1124 3.01 -0.65 4.27
N GLY A 1125 2.75 -0.89 2.98
CA GLY A 1125 3.28 -0.09 1.88
C GLY A 1125 2.87 -0.58 0.49
N GLN A 1126 1.60 -0.37 0.09
CA GLN A 1126 1.14 -0.68 -1.27
C GLN A 1126 -0.08 0.16 -1.70
N LEU A 1127 -0.30 0.24 -3.03
CA LEU A 1127 -1.45 0.81 -3.77
C LEU A 1127 -1.47 2.37 -3.92
N ILE A 1128 -1.79 2.98 -5.07
CA ILE A 1128 -1.78 2.52 -6.49
C ILE A 1128 -1.64 3.74 -7.46
N SER A 1129 -1.63 3.52 -8.78
CA SER A 1129 -1.30 4.45 -9.88
C SER A 1129 -2.35 5.51 -10.28
N CYS A 1130 -1.90 6.60 -10.93
CA CYS A 1130 -2.42 7.15 -12.21
C CYS A 1130 -1.44 8.19 -12.83
N ASP A 1131 -1.55 8.44 -14.14
CA ASP A 1131 -0.76 9.42 -14.92
C ASP A 1131 -1.46 10.78 -15.08
N PRO A 1132 -0.70 11.86 -15.36
CA PRO A 1132 -1.26 13.01 -16.08
C PRO A 1132 -0.28 13.62 -17.10
N TRP A 1133 -0.27 13.14 -18.36
CA TRP A 1133 0.33 13.85 -19.50
C TRP A 1133 -0.45 13.60 -20.81
N GLN A 1134 -1.48 14.42 -21.05
CA GLN A 1134 -1.98 14.72 -22.39
C GLN A 1134 -2.06 16.24 -22.55
N THR A 1135 -1.17 16.79 -23.36
CA THR A 1135 -1.18 18.20 -23.76
C THR A 1135 -1.07 18.28 -25.28
N LEU A 1136 -2.22 18.44 -25.95
CA LEU A 1136 -2.27 18.84 -27.36
C LEU A 1136 -2.18 20.37 -27.44
N PRO A 1137 -1.58 20.94 -28.51
CA PRO A 1137 -1.48 22.38 -28.69
C PRO A 1137 -2.80 22.99 -29.19
N ASN A 1138 -3.06 24.23 -28.78
CA ASN A 1138 -4.21 25.01 -29.27
C ASN A 1138 -3.96 25.57 -30.68
N THR A 1139 -4.88 25.34 -31.62
CA THR A 1139 -5.08 26.19 -32.81
C THR A 1139 -6.54 26.19 -33.25
N CYS A 1140 -7.15 27.38 -33.22
CA CYS A 1140 -8.18 27.92 -34.12
C CYS A 1140 -9.43 27.10 -34.51
N LEU A 1141 -10.59 27.59 -34.05
CA LEU A 1141 -11.89 27.59 -34.80
C LEU A 1141 -11.75 28.38 -36.13
N PRO A 1142 -12.68 28.28 -37.13
CA PRO A 1142 -14.10 27.89 -37.07
C PRO A 1142 -14.48 26.69 -37.99
N GLY A 1143 -15.72 26.20 -38.07
CA GLY A 1143 -16.95 26.50 -37.32
C GLY A 1143 -18.21 26.35 -38.20
N ALA A 1144 -19.26 25.68 -37.70
CA ALA A 1144 -20.58 25.57 -38.35
C ALA A 1144 -21.67 25.27 -37.31
N ALA A 1145 -22.89 25.76 -37.54
CA ALA A 1145 -24.00 25.65 -36.58
C ALA A 1145 -24.82 24.36 -36.74
N LEU A 1146 -25.47 23.92 -35.67
CA LEU A 1146 -26.95 23.86 -35.61
C LEU A 1146 -27.45 23.71 -34.16
N SER A 1147 -28.70 24.11 -33.92
CA SER A 1147 -29.29 24.37 -32.59
C SER A 1147 -30.08 23.17 -32.01
N PRO A 1148 -30.23 23.09 -30.67
CA PRO A 1148 -30.90 21.96 -30.02
C PRO A 1148 -32.43 22.10 -29.92
N GLY A 1149 -33.10 20.94 -29.81
CA GLY A 1149 -34.33 20.81 -29.02
C GLY A 1149 -35.56 20.25 -29.75
N ARG A 1150 -36.16 19.19 -29.16
CA ARG A 1150 -37.57 19.13 -28.77
C ARG A 1150 -37.87 17.88 -27.92
N SER A 1151 -38.71 18.06 -26.91
CA SER A 1151 -39.42 17.01 -26.19
C SER A 1151 -40.83 16.84 -26.79
N LEU A 1152 -41.40 15.63 -26.77
CA LEU A 1152 -42.87 15.38 -26.81
C LEU A 1152 -43.24 13.88 -26.67
N PHE A 1153 -43.40 13.44 -25.42
CA PHE A 1153 -44.64 12.90 -24.81
C PHE A 1153 -45.81 12.33 -25.67
N TRP A 1154 -46.49 11.29 -25.12
CA TRP A 1154 -47.79 10.66 -25.50
C TRP A 1154 -47.80 9.78 -26.80
N PRO A 1155 -48.75 8.82 -26.95
CA PRO A 1155 -49.25 7.85 -25.96
C PRO A 1155 -49.49 6.43 -26.53
N GLY A 1156 -50.12 5.54 -25.76
CA GLY A 1156 -50.54 4.19 -26.23
C GLY A 1156 -52.05 3.94 -26.20
N ARG A 1157 -52.50 3.01 -27.05
CA ARG A 1157 -53.69 2.14 -26.94
C ARG A 1157 -53.58 1.03 -28.00
N GLY A 1158 -54.09 -0.17 -27.71
CA GLY A 1158 -53.97 -1.37 -28.52
C GLY A 1158 -53.99 -2.60 -27.62
#